data_AF-A0A3S3PRC1-F1
#
_entry.id   AF-A0A3S3PRC1-F1
#
_cell.length_a   1.000
_cell.length_b   1.000
_cell.length_c   1.000
_cell.angle_alpha   90.00
_cell.angle_beta   90.00
_cell.angle_gamma   90.00
#
_symmetry.space_group_name_H-M   'P 1'
#
loop_
_entity.id
_entity.type
_entity.pdbx_description
1 polymer ?
#
loop_
_entity_poly.entity_id
_entity_poly.type
_entity_poly.pdbx_seq_one_letter_code
_entity_poly.pdbx_strand_id
1 'polypeptide(L)'
;MADSFFITLPSNVSSHTYFQQNTVGNYVTKLARRIKLDSSWKVALYEISYTKSWYNLEKNQHVVINYPNESFKTTPEIPHGHYENEKQLISQINDGFASIKDIVPPKVKYDALTKTAIIKVGKQNTFPLTNKNNQIYTPQFTEELRDILGFKSDIEYKDNKELIKADQPIDLSSGQHSLFIYCDIVHPHLVGDSYSKLLRVVEVPRNSQFGEQVVIKYLNPQYHPLIHTEFETIEIDIKNDYNKTIPFQFGRNQAGTGISGFQGVKIQKGRGIWSIFKNIAMPLLKYVGRKSLTTGADIVRDVIEGKDIKDSAKQNLRKRGADVLEDAFNVGKSYLQLLQTKMAAIHELSMITPLPELELFAVPPTQTSIEKDLCTEHRPIATIDSKSSIEFLVHSAADEYINLRETSLYLKMKITISKNDKTLVKSEDWSGVKPVKNFMHSLFQQVSIIIGDTQINSSSTTYAYRAFFDSFFGASKEAKESFLSAVELDEISRNTFRESSAVKEFDVMGRLHLDLTFQDRALIGGSAIRLKLIPNDPKFFLNVNDGLSVDVSFIECSLFAHRSKVSKEILEAHQSALQISPAKYPITRTEVKSSTINQGSLDVIIENLVSGQLPRRLYLGFVEHDAYNGNFKKDPFQFQHFDINFLCCYVDGHQFPAKPFTPNFKKGLYIREYLSLFEASNQIFGEPTLSLNRHQYLNGKVLFGFNFAPDLSDGCCKSHSNLIHNGTLRVEVHFSEPLPST
;
A
#
# COMPACT_ATOMS: atom_id res chain seq x y z
N MET A 1 13.62 -39.74 9.23
CA MET A 1 13.60 -38.90 10.46
C MET A 1 13.60 -37.45 10.00
N ALA A 2 13.41 -36.45 10.87
CA ALA A 2 13.55 -35.06 10.42
C ALA A 2 15.05 -34.75 10.24
N ASP A 3 15.48 -34.43 9.01
CA ASP A 3 16.90 -34.22 8.68
C ASP A 3 17.46 -32.89 9.22
N SER A 4 16.60 -32.06 9.82
CA SER A 4 16.95 -30.86 10.58
C SER A 4 15.81 -30.49 11.53
N PHE A 5 16.10 -29.66 12.55
CA PHE A 5 15.09 -29.06 13.43
C PHE A 5 15.62 -27.76 14.04
N PHE A 6 14.72 -26.91 14.53
CA PHE A 6 15.05 -25.64 15.16
C PHE A 6 14.84 -25.68 16.68
N ILE A 7 15.66 -24.92 17.41
CA ILE A 7 15.48 -24.65 18.84
C ILE A 7 15.45 -23.12 19.02
N THR A 8 14.36 -22.59 19.57
CA THR A 8 14.27 -21.18 19.96
C THR A 8 14.75 -21.03 21.39
N LEU A 9 15.77 -20.18 21.62
CA LEU A 9 16.36 -19.91 22.93
C LEU A 9 16.05 -18.45 23.32
N PRO A 10 14.97 -18.18 24.07
CA PRO A 10 14.65 -16.82 24.47
C PRO A 10 15.38 -16.45 25.76
N SER A 11 15.97 -15.26 25.84
CA SER A 11 16.66 -14.76 27.04
C SER A 11 15.73 -14.38 28.20
N ASN A 12 14.42 -14.66 28.07
CA ASN A 12 13.39 -14.36 29.06
C ASN A 12 13.04 -15.54 29.98
N VAL A 13 13.78 -16.66 29.95
CA VAL A 13 13.56 -17.82 30.82
C VAL A 13 14.00 -17.50 32.26
N SER A 14 13.18 -16.70 32.94
CA SER A 14 13.23 -16.46 34.38
C SER A 14 12.53 -17.60 35.13
N SER A 15 13.07 -18.81 35.01
CA SER A 15 12.73 -19.87 35.96
C SER A 15 13.25 -19.45 37.34
N HIS A 16 12.36 -18.90 38.16
CA HIS A 16 12.65 -18.53 39.56
C HIS A 16 13.15 -19.73 40.38
N THR A 17 12.93 -20.94 39.85
CA THR A 17 13.28 -22.25 40.38
C THR A 17 14.65 -22.82 39.98
N TYR A 18 15.27 -22.41 38.86
CA TYR A 18 16.51 -23.06 38.37
C TYR A 18 17.67 -22.10 38.00
N PHE A 19 17.42 -20.94 37.40
CA PHE A 19 18.51 -20.06 36.90
C PHE A 19 18.28 -18.58 37.26
N GLN A 20 18.50 -18.24 38.54
CA GLN A 20 18.25 -16.90 39.09
C GLN A 20 19.26 -15.82 38.61
N GLN A 21 20.39 -16.21 38.03
CA GLN A 21 21.46 -15.31 37.58
C GLN A 21 21.38 -14.94 36.09
N ASN A 22 20.40 -15.44 35.34
CA ASN A 22 20.25 -15.15 33.91
C ASN A 22 20.14 -13.63 33.64
N THR A 23 21.00 -13.13 32.76
CA THR A 23 20.95 -11.78 32.18
C THR A 23 20.33 -11.83 30.77
N VAL A 24 20.21 -10.70 30.06
CA VAL A 24 19.78 -10.74 28.65
C VAL A 24 20.92 -11.16 27.72
N GLY A 25 22.17 -10.81 28.07
CA GLY A 25 23.37 -11.11 27.29
C GLY A 25 23.98 -12.48 27.60
N ASN A 26 23.85 -12.99 28.83
CA ASN A 26 24.30 -14.32 29.23
C ASN A 26 23.14 -15.04 29.96
N TYR A 27 22.69 -16.18 29.44
CA TYR A 27 21.58 -16.96 30.00
C TYR A 27 21.66 -18.45 29.68
N VAL A 28 21.19 -19.27 30.62
CA VAL A 28 20.99 -20.72 30.45
C VAL A 28 19.50 -21.01 30.24
N THR A 29 19.20 -21.79 29.20
CA THR A 29 17.84 -22.27 28.88
C THR A 29 17.74 -23.76 29.16
N LYS A 30 16.76 -24.18 29.97
CA LYS A 30 16.39 -25.60 30.11
C LYS A 30 15.40 -26.00 29.01
N LEU A 31 15.70 -27.07 28.29
CA LEU A 31 14.86 -27.59 27.21
C LEU A 31 13.68 -28.39 27.76
N ALA A 32 12.54 -28.35 27.08
CA ALA A 32 11.31 -29.06 27.48
C ALA A 32 11.44 -30.60 27.49
N ARG A 33 12.41 -31.12 26.74
CA ARG A 33 12.85 -32.52 26.77
C ARG A 33 14.37 -32.57 26.58
N ARG A 34 15.00 -33.58 27.15
CA ARG A 34 16.40 -33.89 26.85
C ARG A 34 16.54 -34.28 25.39
N ILE A 35 17.55 -33.74 24.71
CA ILE A 35 17.87 -34.04 23.31
C ILE A 35 18.98 -35.09 23.29
N LYS A 36 18.84 -36.09 22.41
CA LYS A 36 19.86 -37.10 22.09
C LYS A 36 20.04 -37.13 20.57
N LEU A 37 21.27 -36.96 20.11
CA LEU A 37 21.67 -36.89 18.70
C LEU A 37 22.88 -37.80 18.48
N ASP A 38 23.04 -38.31 17.26
CA ASP A 38 24.29 -38.98 16.87
C ASP A 38 25.41 -37.97 16.56
N SER A 39 26.63 -38.45 16.34
CA SER A 39 27.82 -37.61 16.13
C SER A 39 27.90 -36.94 14.74
N SER A 40 26.95 -37.17 13.84
CA SER A 40 26.89 -36.47 12.54
C SER A 40 26.24 -35.08 12.63
N TRP A 41 25.49 -34.82 13.70
CA TRP A 41 24.75 -33.58 13.90
C TRP A 41 25.64 -32.37 14.16
N LYS A 42 25.19 -31.21 13.66
CA LYS A 42 25.85 -29.92 13.79
C LYS A 42 24.85 -28.85 14.23
N VAL A 43 25.36 -27.83 14.92
CA VAL A 43 24.59 -26.66 15.37
C VAL A 43 25.01 -25.41 14.61
N ALA A 44 24.06 -24.51 14.32
CA ALA A 44 24.32 -23.22 13.68
C ALA A 44 23.37 -22.14 14.21
N LEU A 45 23.83 -20.89 14.24
CA LEU A 45 22.94 -19.74 14.46
C LEU A 45 22.20 -19.40 13.14
N TYR A 46 20.90 -19.72 13.10
CA TYR A 46 20.01 -19.44 11.97
C TYR A 46 19.42 -18.02 12.02
N GLU A 47 18.90 -17.61 13.19
CA GLU A 47 18.27 -16.31 13.41
C GLU A 47 18.61 -15.79 14.81
N ILE A 48 18.80 -14.47 14.92
CA ILE A 48 18.97 -13.77 16.20
C ILE A 48 18.13 -12.49 16.19
N SER A 49 17.53 -12.16 17.35
CA SER A 49 16.74 -10.95 17.55
C SER A 49 17.11 -10.31 18.88
N TYR A 50 17.42 -9.01 18.88
CA TYR A 50 17.83 -8.26 20.05
C TYR A 50 17.42 -6.79 19.97
N THR A 51 17.19 -6.15 21.10
CA THR A 51 17.01 -4.69 21.18
C THR A 51 18.38 -4.03 21.32
N LYS A 52 18.69 -3.00 20.51
CA LYS A 52 19.91 -2.18 20.71
C LYS A 52 19.70 -1.23 21.90
N SER A 53 19.78 -1.79 23.11
CA SER A 53 19.45 -1.08 24.35
C SER A 53 20.65 -0.83 25.26
N TRP A 54 21.88 -1.06 24.82
CA TRP A 54 23.09 -0.69 25.58
C TRP A 54 23.50 0.76 25.33
N TYR A 55 24.13 1.36 26.34
CA TYR A 55 24.63 2.73 26.29
C TYR A 55 25.96 2.83 25.54
N ASN A 56 26.27 4.00 24.98
CA ASN A 56 27.60 4.28 24.43
C ASN A 56 28.55 4.94 25.43
N LEU A 57 28.03 5.31 26.60
CA LEU A 57 28.82 5.59 27.80
C LEU A 57 28.26 4.72 28.92
N GLU A 58 28.97 3.65 29.30
CA GLU A 58 28.45 2.62 30.23
C GLU A 58 28.39 3.11 31.68
N LYS A 59 29.27 4.05 32.04
CA LYS A 59 29.42 4.61 33.39
C LYS A 59 29.53 6.13 33.36
N ASN A 60 29.23 6.78 34.49
CA ASN A 60 29.48 8.21 34.64
C ASN A 60 30.99 8.43 34.53
N GLN A 61 31.38 9.39 33.70
CA GLN A 61 32.79 9.71 33.47
C GLN A 61 33.14 11.00 34.18
N HIS A 62 34.36 11.07 34.70
CA HIS A 62 34.88 12.27 35.35
C HIS A 62 36.01 12.83 34.51
N VAL A 63 35.96 14.12 34.19
CA VAL A 63 37.09 14.80 33.53
C VAL A 63 37.95 15.46 34.60
N VAL A 64 39.25 15.21 34.58
CA VAL A 64 40.21 15.92 35.45
C VAL A 64 40.70 17.15 34.70
N ILE A 65 40.80 18.30 35.37
CA ILE A 65 41.53 19.45 34.82
C ILE A 65 42.92 19.51 35.46
N ASN A 66 43.96 19.42 34.64
CA ASN A 66 45.34 19.52 35.11
C ASN A 66 45.74 21.00 35.29
N TYR A 67 46.47 21.27 36.38
CA TYR A 67 47.00 22.59 36.73
C TYR A 67 48.53 22.57 36.61
N PRO A 68 49.17 23.65 36.16
CA PRO A 68 50.60 23.82 36.36
C PRO A 68 50.88 24.09 37.86
N ASN A 69 51.35 23.05 38.56
CA ASN A 69 51.95 23.02 39.91
C ASN A 69 51.08 22.62 41.13
N GLU A 70 49.79 22.26 40.97
CA GLU A 70 49.00 21.64 42.07
C GLU A 70 48.06 20.53 41.54
N SER A 71 47.61 19.64 42.43
CA SER A 71 46.85 18.44 42.08
C SER A 71 45.35 18.54 42.44
N PHE A 72 44.49 18.52 41.41
CA PHE A 72 43.03 18.33 41.42
C PHE A 72 42.17 19.37 42.18
N LYS A 73 41.15 19.92 41.50
CA LYS A 73 40.12 20.74 42.18
C LYS A 73 38.69 20.68 41.64
N THR A 74 38.43 20.13 40.46
CA THR A 74 37.06 19.90 39.98
C THR A 74 37.02 18.72 39.01
N THR A 75 36.08 17.80 39.26
CA THR A 75 35.72 16.70 38.34
C THR A 75 34.30 16.93 37.83
N PRO A 76 34.11 17.70 36.74
CA PRO A 76 32.82 17.68 36.04
C PRO A 76 32.46 16.25 35.65
N GLU A 77 31.24 15.87 35.99
CA GLU A 77 30.68 14.53 35.76
C GLU A 77 29.85 14.54 34.48
N ILE A 78 30.16 13.61 33.59
CA ILE A 78 29.42 13.35 32.35
C ILE A 78 28.57 12.10 32.61
N PRO A 79 27.23 12.20 32.54
CA PRO A 79 26.35 11.09 32.89
C PRO A 79 26.48 9.93 31.90
N HIS A 80 26.39 8.69 32.40
CA HIS A 80 26.20 7.52 31.54
C HIS A 80 24.89 7.64 30.73
N GLY A 81 24.84 6.98 29.58
CA GLY A 81 23.64 6.99 28.74
C GLY A 81 23.91 6.77 27.25
N HIS A 82 22.87 6.99 26.45
CA HIS A 82 22.98 6.99 24.99
C HIS A 82 23.00 8.41 24.43
N TYR A 83 24.09 8.75 23.75
CA TYR A 83 24.25 9.98 22.97
C TYR A 83 23.97 9.70 21.49
N GLU A 84 22.93 10.34 20.95
CA GLU A 84 22.44 10.12 19.57
C GLU A 84 23.39 10.66 18.50
N ASN A 85 24.24 11.62 18.85
CA ASN A 85 25.20 12.24 17.93
C ASN A 85 26.33 12.97 18.68
N GLU A 86 27.42 13.25 17.98
CA GLU A 86 28.69 13.73 18.55
C GLU A 86 28.52 15.11 19.19
N LYS A 87 27.61 15.93 18.63
CA LYS A 87 27.28 17.26 19.16
C LYS A 87 26.57 17.17 20.51
N GLN A 88 25.76 16.14 20.76
CA GLN A 88 25.08 15.94 22.04
C GLN A 88 26.08 15.59 23.14
N LEU A 89 27.01 14.65 22.88
CA LEU A 89 28.09 14.31 23.80
C LEU A 89 28.98 15.53 24.08
N ILE A 90 29.41 16.23 23.03
CA ILE A 90 30.23 17.45 23.14
C ILE A 90 29.51 18.57 23.89
N SER A 91 28.19 18.73 23.74
CA SER A 91 27.42 19.67 24.55
C SER A 91 27.56 19.33 26.03
N GLN A 92 27.31 18.08 26.41
CA GLN A 92 27.34 17.66 27.80
C GLN A 92 28.74 17.73 28.44
N ILE A 93 29.81 17.46 27.68
CA ILE A 93 31.19 17.72 28.11
C ILE A 93 31.39 19.22 28.40
N ASN A 94 30.93 20.09 27.50
CA ASN A 94 31.05 21.55 27.67
C ASN A 94 30.16 22.11 28.79
N ASP A 95 28.97 21.53 28.99
CA ASP A 95 28.07 21.88 30.09
C ASP A 95 28.70 21.50 31.44
N GLY A 96 29.38 20.35 31.51
CA GLY A 96 30.25 19.98 32.62
C GLY A 96 31.38 20.99 32.84
N PHE A 97 32.11 21.36 31.78
CA PHE A 97 33.16 22.38 31.88
C PHE A 97 32.66 23.76 32.33
N ALA A 98 31.41 24.12 32.02
CA ALA A 98 30.80 25.37 32.47
C ALA A 98 30.52 25.42 33.98
N SER A 99 30.56 24.30 34.70
CA SER A 99 30.43 24.28 36.16
C SER A 99 31.70 24.72 36.89
N ILE A 100 32.84 24.79 36.19
CA ILE A 100 34.14 25.16 36.76
C ILE A 100 34.20 26.68 36.93
N LYS A 101 34.46 27.12 38.16
CA LYS A 101 34.63 28.54 38.52
C LYS A 101 36.10 28.95 38.45
N ASP A 102 36.37 30.25 38.56
CA ASP A 102 37.70 30.86 38.69
C ASP A 102 38.64 30.79 37.47
N ILE A 103 38.29 30.03 36.43
CA ILE A 103 38.99 29.99 35.12
C ILE A 103 38.02 30.27 33.97
N VAL A 104 38.57 30.61 32.79
CA VAL A 104 37.89 30.39 31.52
C VAL A 104 38.07 28.90 31.18
N PRO A 105 37.00 28.08 31.24
CA PRO A 105 37.17 26.64 31.16
C PRO A 105 37.52 26.17 29.74
N PRO A 106 38.10 24.96 29.59
CA PRO A 106 38.30 24.34 28.30
C PRO A 106 36.99 24.20 27.51
N LYS A 107 37.06 24.07 26.18
CA LYS A 107 35.90 23.77 25.34
C LYS A 107 36.22 22.74 24.26
N VAL A 108 35.38 21.71 24.14
CA VAL A 108 35.44 20.77 23.02
C VAL A 108 34.58 21.29 21.87
N LYS A 109 35.08 21.17 20.64
CA LYS A 109 34.36 21.45 19.40
C LYS A 109 34.38 20.21 18.50
N TYR A 110 33.33 20.05 17.70
CA TYR A 110 33.30 19.07 16.61
C TYR A 110 33.75 19.72 15.31
N ASP A 111 34.77 19.17 14.65
CA ASP A 111 35.07 19.51 13.26
C ASP A 111 34.26 18.60 12.33
N ALA A 112 33.25 19.16 11.66
CA ALA A 112 32.39 18.40 10.75
C ALA A 112 33.08 17.93 9.47
N LEU A 113 34.22 18.53 9.07
CA LEU A 113 34.96 18.13 7.87
C LEU A 113 35.80 16.88 8.13
N THR A 114 36.52 16.84 9.27
CA THR A 114 37.40 15.73 9.62
C THR A 114 36.85 14.77 10.67
N LYS A 115 35.64 15.05 11.19
CA LYS A 115 34.89 14.28 12.22
C LYS A 115 35.60 14.13 13.57
N THR A 116 36.68 14.85 13.82
CA THR A 116 37.48 14.80 15.05
C THR A 116 37.00 15.78 16.12
N ALA A 117 37.27 15.48 17.38
CA ALA A 117 37.20 16.47 18.45
C ALA A 117 38.36 17.48 18.37
N ILE A 118 38.08 18.74 18.71
CA ILE A 118 39.10 19.80 18.91
C ILE A 118 38.89 20.43 20.28
N ILE A 119 39.89 20.34 21.14
CA ILE A 119 39.92 20.95 22.48
C ILE A 119 40.55 22.33 22.37
N LYS A 120 39.83 23.36 22.79
CA LYS A 120 40.43 24.64 23.19
C LYS A 120 40.79 24.57 24.67
N VAL A 121 42.06 24.82 24.99
CA VAL A 121 42.56 24.80 26.38
C VAL A 121 41.95 25.94 27.21
N GLY A 122 41.78 25.70 28.52
CA GLY A 122 41.32 26.72 29.46
C GLY A 122 42.43 27.69 29.85
N LYS A 123 42.06 28.86 30.38
CA LYS A 123 42.97 29.94 30.79
C LYS A 123 42.53 30.56 32.10
N GLN A 124 43.47 31.08 32.89
CA GLN A 124 43.14 31.73 34.17
C GLN A 124 42.37 33.04 33.94
N ASN A 125 41.38 33.32 34.80
CA ASN A 125 40.56 34.52 34.68
C ASN A 125 41.30 35.72 35.32
N THR A 126 42.02 36.51 34.52
CA THR A 126 42.94 37.55 35.02
C THR A 126 42.33 38.95 35.02
N PHE A 127 41.90 39.41 36.20
CA PHE A 127 41.72 40.84 36.50
C PHE A 127 42.33 41.13 37.89
N PRO A 128 43.33 42.03 38.04
CA PRO A 128 44.01 42.83 37.02
C PRO A 128 45.27 42.17 36.40
N LEU A 129 45.73 42.73 35.28
CA LEU A 129 46.75 42.20 34.37
C LEU A 129 48.21 42.42 34.83
N THR A 130 48.59 41.93 36.01
CA THR A 130 49.99 42.03 36.51
C THR A 130 50.52 40.73 37.09
N ASN A 131 50.62 39.68 36.27
CA ASN A 131 51.76 38.75 36.31
C ASN A 131 51.81 37.84 35.06
N LYS A 132 53.02 37.59 34.55
CA LYS A 132 53.27 36.96 33.24
C LYS A 132 53.15 35.43 33.18
N ASN A 133 52.43 34.81 34.11
CA ASN A 133 52.21 33.36 34.10
C ASN A 133 50.80 33.04 33.60
N ASN A 134 50.66 32.94 32.29
CA ASN A 134 49.43 32.49 31.63
C ASN A 134 49.22 31.00 32.00
N GLN A 135 48.55 30.70 33.12
CA GLN A 135 48.26 29.32 33.52
C GLN A 135 47.26 28.70 32.52
N ILE A 136 47.60 27.50 32.06
CA ILE A 136 46.85 26.78 31.02
C ILE A 136 46.29 25.51 31.64
N TYR A 137 45.03 25.24 31.29
CA TYR A 137 44.24 24.17 31.90
C TYR A 137 43.85 23.18 30.81
N THR A 138 44.42 21.97 30.86
CA THR A 138 44.06 20.87 29.94
C THR A 138 43.11 19.89 30.62
N PRO A 139 42.03 19.47 29.94
CA PRO A 139 41.21 18.35 30.42
C PRO A 139 41.92 17.02 30.15
N GLN A 140 41.85 16.10 31.10
CA GLN A 140 42.18 14.69 30.96
C GLN A 140 40.89 13.89 31.08
N PHE A 141 40.59 13.11 30.04
CA PHE A 141 39.44 12.23 30.00
C PHE A 141 39.81 10.85 30.57
N THR A 142 38.82 10.14 31.10
CA THR A 142 38.91 8.69 31.33
C THR A 142 39.16 7.95 30.02
N GLU A 143 39.74 6.74 30.10
CA GLU A 143 40.04 5.88 28.96
C GLU A 143 38.86 5.73 27.98
N GLU A 144 37.67 5.33 28.47
CA GLU A 144 36.44 5.18 27.67
C GLU A 144 36.07 6.46 26.90
N LEU A 145 36.14 7.62 27.56
CA LEU A 145 35.78 8.90 26.95
C LEU A 145 36.89 9.45 26.02
N ARG A 146 38.15 9.18 26.35
CA ARG A 146 39.34 9.55 25.56
C ARG A 146 39.32 8.82 24.21
N ASP A 147 39.01 7.53 24.24
CA ASP A 147 38.91 6.66 23.07
C ASP A 147 37.71 7.06 22.19
N ILE A 148 36.52 7.28 22.77
CA ILE A 148 35.34 7.80 22.04
C ILE A 148 35.62 9.13 21.36
N LEU A 149 36.40 10.02 21.99
CA LEU A 149 36.77 11.33 21.43
C LEU A 149 37.93 11.26 20.42
N GLY A 150 38.55 10.10 20.25
CA GLY A 150 39.60 9.84 19.25
C GLY A 150 41.02 10.25 19.66
N PHE A 151 41.33 10.32 20.96
CA PHE A 151 42.67 10.64 21.47
C PHE A 151 43.44 9.35 21.83
N LYS A 152 44.65 9.15 21.30
CA LYS A 152 45.45 7.93 21.56
C LYS A 152 46.24 7.93 22.87
N SER A 153 46.41 9.10 23.47
CA SER A 153 47.14 9.30 24.72
C SER A 153 46.52 10.44 25.51
N ASP A 154 46.97 10.60 26.75
CA ASP A 154 46.58 11.74 27.57
C ASP A 154 46.96 13.07 26.92
N ILE A 155 46.19 14.11 27.25
CA ILE A 155 46.19 15.39 26.54
C ILE A 155 47.30 16.28 27.09
N GLU A 156 48.48 16.15 26.50
CA GLU A 156 49.66 16.93 26.84
C GLU A 156 49.66 18.29 26.14
N TYR A 157 49.92 19.37 26.88
CA TYR A 157 50.12 20.69 26.31
C TYR A 157 51.52 20.81 25.72
N LYS A 158 51.63 20.75 24.39
CA LYS A 158 52.88 20.91 23.63
C LYS A 158 52.80 22.08 22.65
N ASP A 159 53.98 22.60 22.27
CA ASP A 159 54.19 23.58 21.18
C ASP A 159 53.41 24.92 21.29
N ASN A 160 52.99 25.33 22.47
CA ASN A 160 52.18 26.54 22.69
C ASN A 160 50.83 26.59 21.92
N LYS A 161 50.25 25.42 21.56
CA LYS A 161 49.02 25.35 20.76
C LYS A 161 47.77 25.48 21.64
N GLU A 162 47.00 26.56 21.46
CA GLU A 162 45.70 26.74 22.15
C GLU A 162 44.61 25.76 21.73
N LEU A 163 44.80 25.09 20.58
CA LEU A 163 43.87 24.11 20.02
C LEU A 163 44.58 22.77 19.85
N ILE A 164 44.07 21.74 20.53
CA ILE A 164 44.55 20.35 20.45
C ILE A 164 43.50 19.55 19.68
N LYS A 165 43.92 18.86 18.62
CA LYS A 165 43.04 18.05 17.76
C LYS A 165 43.20 16.57 18.10
N ALA A 166 42.11 15.81 18.09
CA ALA A 166 42.14 14.37 18.25
C ALA A 166 42.87 13.66 17.10
N ASP A 167 43.47 12.52 17.39
CA ASP A 167 44.20 11.67 16.42
C ASP A 167 43.26 10.97 15.43
N GLN A 168 42.00 10.74 15.85
CA GLN A 168 41.00 9.98 15.12
C GLN A 168 39.62 10.67 15.13
N PRO A 169 38.71 10.29 14.21
CA PRO A 169 37.30 10.67 14.29
C PRO A 169 36.67 10.23 15.62
N ILE A 170 35.62 10.94 16.04
CA ILE A 170 34.81 10.53 17.18
C ILE A 170 34.05 9.25 16.83
N ASP A 171 34.12 8.24 17.70
CA ASP A 171 33.38 6.99 17.56
C ASP A 171 32.42 6.79 18.73
N LEU A 172 31.15 7.15 18.51
CA LEU A 172 30.05 6.93 19.46
C LEU A 172 29.60 5.47 19.58
N SER A 173 30.20 4.54 18.84
CA SER A 173 30.03 3.10 19.12
C SER A 173 31.16 2.53 19.97
N SER A 174 32.22 3.32 20.26
CA SER A 174 33.37 2.90 21.05
C SER A 174 33.91 1.53 20.61
N GLY A 175 34.11 1.33 19.30
CA GLY A 175 34.56 0.07 18.69
C GLY A 175 33.56 -1.09 18.74
N GLN A 176 32.38 -0.95 19.35
CA GLN A 176 31.38 -2.01 19.45
C GLN A 176 30.60 -2.14 18.13
N HIS A 177 31.13 -2.98 17.23
CA HIS A 177 30.57 -3.22 15.90
C HIS A 177 29.99 -4.64 15.76
N SER A 178 30.36 -5.56 16.66
CA SER A 178 30.01 -6.97 16.54
C SER A 178 29.52 -7.56 17.86
N LEU A 179 28.60 -8.53 17.76
CA LEU A 179 28.21 -9.41 18.87
C LEU A 179 28.79 -10.81 18.62
N PHE A 180 29.59 -11.29 19.56
CA PHE A 180 30.16 -12.63 19.56
C PHE A 180 29.24 -13.54 20.37
N ILE A 181 28.58 -14.48 19.69
CA ILE A 181 27.62 -15.41 20.27
C ILE A 181 28.34 -16.70 20.61
N TYR A 182 28.58 -16.96 21.89
CA TYR A 182 29.13 -18.21 22.39
C TYR A 182 28.00 -19.17 22.79
N CYS A 183 28.23 -20.47 22.63
CA CYS A 183 27.23 -21.50 22.93
C CYS A 183 27.90 -22.75 23.51
N ASP A 184 27.46 -23.23 24.68
CA ASP A 184 28.11 -24.31 25.41
C ASP A 184 28.17 -25.65 24.66
N ILE A 185 27.16 -25.95 23.83
CA ILE A 185 27.10 -27.19 23.03
C ILE A 185 27.98 -27.19 21.77
N VAL A 186 28.62 -26.07 21.41
CA VAL A 186 29.53 -25.98 20.26
C VAL A 186 30.87 -26.64 20.58
N HIS A 187 31.36 -27.49 19.69
CA HIS A 187 32.73 -28.02 19.78
C HIS A 187 33.75 -26.88 19.59
N PRO A 188 34.73 -26.71 20.51
CA PRO A 188 35.76 -25.69 20.38
C PRO A 188 36.50 -25.82 19.05
N HIS A 189 36.69 -24.70 18.37
CA HIS A 189 37.45 -24.62 17.12
C HIS A 189 38.30 -23.35 17.10
N LEU A 190 39.25 -23.30 16.17
CA LEU A 190 40.21 -22.20 16.06
C LEU A 190 39.50 -20.89 15.69
N VAL A 191 39.67 -19.88 16.53
CA VAL A 191 39.18 -18.50 16.35
C VAL A 191 40.32 -17.57 16.72
N GLY A 192 41.00 -17.03 15.70
CA GLY A 192 42.21 -16.24 15.89
C GLY A 192 43.36 -17.09 16.44
N ASP A 193 43.87 -16.70 17.61
CA ASP A 193 44.98 -17.33 18.34
C ASP A 193 44.52 -18.38 19.36
N SER A 194 43.22 -18.60 19.54
CA SER A 194 42.66 -19.45 20.59
C SER A 194 41.60 -20.45 20.05
N TYR A 195 41.28 -21.47 20.86
CA TYR A 195 40.15 -22.35 20.60
C TYR A 195 38.95 -21.88 21.43
N SER A 196 37.81 -21.63 20.77
CA SER A 196 36.62 -21.11 21.46
C SER A 196 35.33 -21.80 21.00
N LYS A 197 34.29 -21.70 21.84
CA LYS A 197 32.92 -22.18 21.55
C LYS A 197 32.06 -21.10 20.85
N LEU A 198 32.66 -20.31 19.97
CA LEU A 198 31.97 -19.25 19.23
C LEU A 198 30.98 -19.89 18.25
N LEU A 199 29.68 -19.66 18.43
CA LEU A 199 28.66 -20.10 17.50
C LEU A 199 28.58 -19.19 16.27
N ARG A 200 28.70 -17.86 16.46
CA ARG A 200 28.74 -16.88 15.36
C ARG A 200 29.21 -15.49 15.77
N VAL A 201 29.76 -14.73 14.82
CA VAL A 201 29.88 -13.26 14.90
C VAL A 201 28.69 -12.62 14.17
N VAL A 202 28.00 -11.69 14.85
CA VAL A 202 26.81 -10.98 14.38
C VAL A 202 27.13 -9.50 14.25
N GLU A 203 27.04 -8.92 13.05
CA GLU A 203 27.26 -7.48 12.86
C GLU A 203 26.14 -6.65 13.54
N VAL A 204 26.51 -5.58 14.24
CA VAL A 204 25.57 -4.56 14.72
C VAL A 204 25.33 -3.55 13.60
N PRO A 205 24.10 -3.43 13.04
CA PRO A 205 23.87 -2.57 11.89
C PRO A 205 24.23 -1.11 12.20
N ARG A 206 25.12 -0.49 11.41
CA ARG A 206 25.66 0.86 11.69
C ARG A 206 24.60 1.96 11.86
N ASN A 207 23.48 1.83 11.16
CA ASN A 207 22.37 2.80 11.19
C ASN A 207 21.32 2.52 12.28
N SER A 208 21.50 1.49 13.12
CA SER A 208 20.53 1.11 14.15
C SER A 208 20.43 2.13 15.28
N GLN A 209 19.20 2.51 15.65
CA GLN A 209 18.93 3.50 16.69
C GLN A 209 18.86 2.86 18.08
N PHE A 210 19.04 3.66 19.13
CA PHE A 210 18.88 3.18 20.50
C PHE A 210 17.40 2.80 20.78
N GLY A 211 17.21 1.62 21.35
CA GLY A 211 15.91 0.99 21.53
C GLY A 211 15.32 0.31 20.28
N GLU A 212 16.04 0.29 19.15
CA GLU A 212 15.57 -0.41 17.94
C GLU A 212 15.65 -1.94 18.09
N GLN A 213 14.65 -2.66 17.58
CA GLN A 213 14.68 -4.13 17.50
C GLN A 213 15.37 -4.60 16.21
N VAL A 214 16.57 -5.14 16.37
CA VAL A 214 17.35 -5.78 15.31
C VAL A 214 16.91 -7.24 15.21
N VAL A 215 16.72 -7.72 13.97
CA VAL A 215 16.47 -9.12 13.64
C VAL A 215 17.37 -9.48 12.48
N ILE A 216 18.21 -10.50 12.62
CA ILE A 216 19.15 -10.95 11.60
C ILE A 216 18.91 -12.44 11.35
N LYS A 217 18.60 -12.78 10.09
CA LYS A 217 18.46 -14.15 9.60
C LYS A 217 19.63 -14.48 8.67
N TYR A 218 20.14 -15.70 8.76
CA TYR A 218 21.27 -16.15 7.95
C TYR A 218 20.83 -17.21 6.94
N LEU A 219 20.81 -16.83 5.66
CA LEU A 219 20.53 -17.74 4.55
C LEU A 219 21.54 -18.90 4.47
N ASN A 220 22.79 -18.64 4.85
CA ASN A 220 23.86 -19.64 4.98
C ASN A 220 24.30 -19.74 6.46
N PRO A 221 23.73 -20.65 7.26
CA PRO A 221 24.16 -20.91 8.62
C PRO A 221 25.57 -21.51 8.69
N GLN A 222 26.39 -21.06 9.64
CA GLN A 222 27.71 -21.66 9.91
C GLN A 222 27.51 -22.85 10.86
N TYR A 223 27.70 -24.07 10.33
CA TYR A 223 27.45 -25.32 11.05
C TYR A 223 28.71 -25.85 11.74
N HIS A 224 28.68 -25.91 13.07
CA HIS A 224 29.76 -26.41 13.92
C HIS A 224 29.39 -27.78 14.52
N PRO A 225 30.36 -28.70 14.71
CA PRO A 225 30.11 -29.97 15.42
C PRO A 225 29.62 -29.72 16.85
N LEU A 226 28.84 -30.66 17.38
CA LEU A 226 28.43 -30.67 18.78
C LEU A 226 29.56 -31.20 19.68
N ILE A 227 29.73 -30.61 20.87
CA ILE A 227 30.62 -31.13 21.91
C ILE A 227 29.99 -32.29 22.71
N HIS A 228 28.66 -32.34 22.75
CA HIS A 228 27.88 -33.34 23.50
C HIS A 228 26.76 -33.88 22.61
N THR A 229 26.61 -35.21 22.58
CA THR A 229 25.53 -35.92 21.86
C THR A 229 24.23 -35.99 22.67
N GLU A 230 24.27 -35.69 23.97
CA GLU A 230 23.10 -35.65 24.85
C GLU A 230 23.16 -34.40 25.74
N PHE A 231 22.11 -33.57 25.72
CA PHE A 231 22.01 -32.35 26.53
C PHE A 231 20.55 -31.97 26.85
N GLU A 232 20.37 -31.28 27.97
CA GLU A 232 19.06 -30.82 28.50
C GLU A 232 19.02 -29.30 28.72
N THR A 233 20.19 -28.65 28.72
CA THR A 233 20.38 -27.21 28.84
C THR A 233 21.21 -26.71 27.68
N ILE A 234 21.04 -25.44 27.30
CA ILE A 234 21.93 -24.70 26.41
C ILE A 234 22.20 -23.33 27.03
N GLU A 235 23.47 -22.95 27.11
CA GLU A 235 23.93 -21.63 27.53
C GLU A 235 24.26 -20.77 26.30
N ILE A 236 23.86 -19.51 26.32
CA ILE A 236 24.22 -18.50 25.32
C ILE A 236 24.85 -17.31 26.04
N ASP A 237 26.06 -16.91 25.61
CA ASP A 237 26.76 -15.71 26.09
C ASP A 237 27.10 -14.79 24.91
N ILE A 238 26.61 -13.55 24.98
CA ILE A 238 26.64 -12.53 23.94
C ILE A 238 27.61 -11.44 24.38
N LYS A 239 28.75 -11.35 23.70
CA LYS A 239 29.84 -10.42 24.04
C LYS A 239 30.09 -9.38 22.97
N ASN A 240 30.62 -8.22 23.36
CA ASN A 240 31.17 -7.22 22.43
C ASN A 240 32.58 -7.60 21.95
N ASP A 241 33.13 -6.78 21.05
CA ASP A 241 34.50 -6.85 20.54
C ASP A 241 35.59 -6.80 21.63
N TYR A 242 35.27 -6.42 22.88
CA TYR A 242 36.16 -6.42 24.05
C TYR A 242 36.01 -7.65 24.96
N ASN A 243 35.32 -8.71 24.50
CA ASN A 243 35.06 -9.93 25.28
C ASN A 243 34.29 -9.68 26.61
N LYS A 244 33.49 -8.61 26.68
CA LYS A 244 32.56 -8.31 27.79
C LYS A 244 31.13 -8.63 27.36
N THR A 245 30.35 -9.26 28.25
CA THR A 245 28.91 -9.54 28.01
C THR A 245 28.12 -8.23 27.85
N ILE A 246 27.21 -8.17 26.86
CA ILE A 246 26.48 -6.94 26.51
C ILE A 246 25.50 -6.50 27.62
N PRO A 247 25.59 -5.25 28.12
CA PRO A 247 24.70 -4.71 29.16
C PRO A 247 23.41 -4.13 28.55
N PHE A 248 22.53 -5.00 28.06
CA PHE A 248 21.19 -4.62 27.58
C PHE A 248 20.36 -3.96 28.70
N GLN A 249 20.06 -2.66 28.57
CA GLN A 249 19.36 -1.90 29.62
C GLN A 249 17.86 -2.23 29.68
N PHE A 250 17.25 -2.58 28.55
CA PHE A 250 15.84 -2.98 28.45
C PHE A 250 15.59 -3.92 27.26
N GLY A 251 14.38 -4.49 27.18
CA GLY A 251 13.97 -5.47 26.17
C GLY A 251 13.30 -6.72 26.74
N ARG A 252 13.41 -6.96 28.06
CA ARG A 252 12.91 -8.16 28.75
C ARG A 252 11.40 -8.43 28.63
N ASN A 253 10.58 -7.40 28.43
CA ASN A 253 9.11 -7.50 28.51
C ASN A 253 8.39 -7.59 27.14
N GLN A 254 9.10 -7.75 26.02
CA GLN A 254 8.47 -8.14 24.75
C GLN A 254 8.33 -9.66 24.64
N ALA A 255 7.54 -10.25 25.54
CA ALA A 255 7.04 -11.61 25.38
C ALA A 255 5.93 -11.60 24.30
N GLY A 256 6.25 -11.95 23.05
CA GLY A 256 5.23 -11.96 21.99
C GLY A 256 5.69 -11.98 20.54
N THR A 257 6.86 -12.54 20.20
CA THR A 257 7.34 -12.68 18.80
C THR A 257 7.91 -14.06 18.49
N GLY A 258 7.56 -15.07 19.30
CA GLY A 258 8.05 -16.46 19.22
C GLY A 258 7.08 -17.45 18.56
N ILE A 259 6.29 -17.03 17.57
CA ILE A 259 5.44 -17.92 16.76
C ILE A 259 5.77 -17.66 15.29
N SER A 260 6.07 -18.72 14.53
CA SER A 260 6.66 -18.71 13.18
C SER A 260 5.78 -18.12 12.06
N GLY A 261 4.74 -17.37 12.41
CA GLY A 261 3.75 -16.84 11.50
C GLY A 261 3.54 -15.33 11.59
N PHE A 262 3.73 -14.73 12.78
CA PHE A 262 3.56 -13.28 12.97
C PHE A 262 4.81 -12.44 12.65
N GLN A 263 5.70 -12.95 11.79
CA GLN A 263 6.64 -12.09 11.08
C GLN A 263 5.96 -11.47 9.86
N GLY A 264 5.08 -10.50 10.14
CA GLY A 264 4.59 -9.59 9.11
C GLY A 264 5.77 -8.93 8.41
N VAL A 265 5.77 -8.99 7.07
CA VAL A 265 6.82 -8.40 6.21
C VAL A 265 7.04 -6.95 6.61
N LYS A 266 8.30 -6.57 6.88
CA LYS A 266 8.70 -5.18 7.16
C LYS A 266 8.57 -4.31 5.90
N ILE A 267 7.35 -3.93 5.52
CA ILE A 267 7.14 -2.76 4.66
C ILE A 267 7.36 -1.51 5.50
N GLN A 268 8.20 -0.62 5.00
CA GLN A 268 8.72 0.52 5.74
C GLN A 268 7.64 1.59 6.00
N LYS A 269 7.28 1.76 7.27
CA LYS A 269 6.55 2.93 7.83
C LYS A 269 5.15 3.23 7.26
N GLY A 270 4.27 2.24 7.25
CA GLY A 270 2.83 2.50 7.39
C GLY A 270 2.48 3.04 8.79
N ARG A 271 1.80 4.19 8.89
CA ARG A 271 1.29 4.72 10.17
C ARG A 271 0.07 3.91 10.64
N GLY A 272 0.29 2.93 11.49
CA GLY A 272 -0.79 2.22 12.20
C GLY A 272 -1.59 3.11 13.15
N ILE A 273 -2.72 2.57 13.65
CA ILE A 273 -3.77 3.22 14.46
C ILE A 273 -3.26 4.06 15.65
N TRP A 274 -2.07 3.75 16.18
CA TRP A 274 -1.35 4.58 17.16
C TRP A 274 -1.11 6.04 16.72
N SER A 275 -1.15 6.37 15.42
CA SER A 275 -1.07 7.76 14.94
C SER A 275 -2.31 8.60 15.30
N ILE A 276 -3.47 7.98 15.55
CA ILE A 276 -4.70 8.70 15.91
C ILE A 276 -4.58 9.18 17.36
N PHE A 277 -4.22 8.28 18.28
CA PHE A 277 -3.90 8.63 19.67
C PHE A 277 -2.76 9.65 19.79
N LYS A 278 -1.70 9.52 18.98
CA LYS A 278 -0.52 10.39 19.03
C LYS A 278 -0.78 11.81 18.48
N ASN A 279 -1.77 12.00 17.62
CA ASN A 279 -2.08 13.32 17.06
C ASN A 279 -3.13 14.11 17.86
N ILE A 280 -4.03 13.45 18.58
CA ILE A 280 -5.10 14.13 19.36
C ILE A 280 -4.66 14.40 20.82
N ALA A 281 -4.03 13.43 21.50
CA ALA A 281 -3.73 13.57 22.94
C ALA A 281 -2.39 14.27 23.25
N MET A 282 -1.35 14.05 22.43
CA MET A 282 0.00 14.55 22.73
C MET A 282 0.25 16.05 22.52
N PRO A 283 -0.48 16.81 21.66
CA PRO A 283 -0.34 18.26 21.63
C PRO A 283 -0.80 18.91 22.94
N LEU A 284 -1.89 18.40 23.53
CA LEU A 284 -2.45 18.88 24.80
C LEU A 284 -1.50 18.64 25.98
N LEU A 285 -0.84 17.47 26.00
CA LEU A 285 0.16 17.10 27.02
C LEU A 285 1.50 17.84 26.92
N LYS A 286 1.84 18.43 25.76
CA LYS A 286 3.14 19.09 25.55
C LYS A 286 3.17 20.60 25.82
N TYR A 287 2.02 21.27 25.93
CA TYR A 287 1.99 22.70 26.27
C TYR A 287 1.91 22.96 27.78
N VAL A 288 1.49 21.97 28.59
CA VAL A 288 1.45 22.09 30.06
C VAL A 288 2.80 21.73 30.69
N GLY A 289 3.78 22.62 30.53
CA GLY A 289 5.12 22.47 31.10
C GLY A 289 5.17 22.69 32.62
N ARG A 290 5.53 21.64 33.36
CA ARG A 290 6.17 21.68 34.70
C ARG A 290 5.58 22.62 35.79
N LYS A 291 4.24 22.76 35.93
CA LYS A 291 3.67 23.33 37.18
C LYS A 291 2.17 23.04 37.48
N SER A 292 1.71 21.78 37.44
CA SER A 292 0.38 21.39 37.99
C SER A 292 0.12 19.86 38.03
N LEU A 293 1.05 19.07 38.60
CA LEU A 293 0.93 17.60 38.60
C LEU A 293 -0.24 17.01 39.43
N THR A 294 -0.97 17.81 40.19
CA THR A 294 -2.11 17.35 41.01
C THR A 294 -3.47 17.52 40.31
N THR A 295 -3.71 18.64 39.62
CA THR A 295 -5.03 18.97 39.05
C THR A 295 -5.44 18.07 37.88
N GLY A 296 -4.47 17.51 37.14
CA GLY A 296 -4.76 16.61 36.01
C GLY A 296 -5.34 15.26 36.40
N ALA A 297 -5.04 14.76 37.61
CA ALA A 297 -5.57 13.49 38.10
C ALA A 297 -7.06 13.62 38.47
N ASP A 298 -7.42 14.72 39.13
CA ASP A 298 -8.78 14.96 39.61
C ASP A 298 -9.76 15.22 38.46
N ILE A 299 -9.34 15.97 37.42
CA ILE A 299 -10.18 16.21 36.22
C ILE A 299 -10.45 14.89 35.46
N VAL A 300 -9.46 14.00 35.34
CA VAL A 300 -9.66 12.68 34.73
C VAL A 300 -10.61 11.83 35.58
N ARG A 301 -10.57 11.97 36.91
CA ARG A 301 -11.46 11.27 37.84
C ARG A 301 -12.90 11.78 37.76
N ASP A 302 -13.11 13.11 37.74
CA ASP A 302 -14.43 13.73 37.59
C ASP A 302 -15.11 13.41 36.25
N VAL A 303 -14.32 13.23 35.18
CA VAL A 303 -14.82 12.81 33.85
C VAL A 303 -15.20 11.32 33.84
N ILE A 304 -14.45 10.46 34.55
CA ILE A 304 -14.82 9.04 34.74
C ILE A 304 -16.07 8.91 35.64
N GLU A 305 -16.28 9.85 36.56
CA GLU A 305 -17.50 9.98 37.39
C GLU A 305 -18.67 10.72 36.68
N GLY A 306 -18.50 11.13 35.42
CA GLY A 306 -19.59 11.64 34.58
C GLY A 306 -20.06 13.08 34.84
N LYS A 307 -19.24 13.94 35.44
CA LYS A 307 -19.58 15.36 35.69
C LYS A 307 -19.25 16.24 34.48
N ASP A 308 -20.02 17.34 34.31
CA ASP A 308 -19.87 18.24 33.16
C ASP A 308 -18.56 19.06 33.23
N ILE A 309 -17.82 19.02 32.12
CA ILE A 309 -16.49 19.62 31.92
C ILE A 309 -16.53 21.14 32.09
N LYS A 310 -17.66 21.79 31.79
CA LYS A 310 -17.77 23.27 31.78
C LYS A 310 -17.64 23.90 33.16
N ASP A 311 -18.20 23.30 34.20
CA ASP A 311 -18.23 23.89 35.54
C ASP A 311 -16.92 23.67 36.31
N SER A 312 -16.28 22.50 36.15
CA SER A 312 -14.94 22.22 36.71
C SER A 312 -13.85 23.15 36.15
N ALA A 313 -13.92 23.49 34.86
CA ALA A 313 -13.04 24.48 34.24
C ALA A 313 -13.27 25.90 34.82
N LYS A 314 -14.54 26.31 34.97
CA LYS A 314 -14.92 27.68 35.37
C LYS A 314 -14.56 28.00 36.82
N GLN A 315 -14.57 27.01 37.71
CA GLN A 315 -14.19 27.19 39.12
C GLN A 315 -12.67 27.43 39.29
N ASN A 316 -11.85 26.80 38.45
CA ASN A 316 -10.39 26.91 38.47
C ASN A 316 -9.83 28.10 37.65
N LEU A 317 -10.54 28.55 36.61
CA LEU A 317 -10.14 29.67 35.75
C LEU A 317 -10.16 31.05 36.42
N ARG A 318 -10.72 31.19 37.63
CA ARG A 318 -10.82 32.49 38.33
C ARG A 318 -9.49 33.06 38.87
N LYS A 319 -8.33 32.44 38.62
CA LYS A 319 -7.04 32.85 39.22
C LYS A 319 -5.96 33.40 38.27
N ARG A 320 -5.96 33.04 36.98
CA ARG A 320 -5.05 33.53 35.90
C ARG A 320 -5.71 33.23 34.54
N GLY A 321 -5.53 33.97 33.45
CA GLY A 321 -4.82 35.26 33.21
C GLY A 321 -4.84 35.54 31.69
N ALA A 322 -5.00 36.79 31.25
CA ALA A 322 -5.50 37.06 29.88
C ALA A 322 -4.44 37.11 28.75
N ASP A 323 -3.25 37.65 29.02
CA ASP A 323 -2.36 38.15 27.94
C ASP A 323 -1.64 37.05 27.12
N VAL A 324 -1.66 35.80 27.60
CA VAL A 324 -0.97 34.66 26.94
C VAL A 324 -1.72 34.16 25.69
N LEU A 325 -2.98 34.57 25.50
CA LEU A 325 -3.83 34.08 24.41
C LEU A 325 -3.57 34.74 23.05
N GLU A 326 -3.08 35.97 23.00
CA GLU A 326 -3.03 36.76 21.77
C GLU A 326 -1.83 36.40 20.87
N ASP A 327 -0.65 36.17 21.45
CA ASP A 327 0.54 35.68 20.72
C ASP A 327 0.35 34.26 20.18
N ALA A 328 -0.28 33.37 20.95
CA ALA A 328 -0.56 32.00 20.54
C ALA A 328 -1.48 31.94 19.30
N PHE A 329 -2.43 32.88 19.19
CA PHE A 329 -3.37 32.95 18.08
C PHE A 329 -2.70 33.40 16.77
N ASN A 330 -1.80 34.38 16.84
CA ASN A 330 -1.09 34.92 15.68
C ASN A 330 -0.04 33.95 15.10
N VAL A 331 0.64 33.19 15.96
CA VAL A 331 1.56 32.11 15.54
C VAL A 331 0.80 30.92 14.94
N GLY A 332 -0.37 30.56 15.49
CA GLY A 332 -1.23 29.52 14.92
C GLY A 332 -1.70 29.84 13.50
N LYS A 333 -2.09 31.11 13.26
CA LYS A 333 -2.58 31.58 11.95
C LYS A 333 -1.52 31.51 10.85
N SER A 334 -0.28 31.87 11.17
CA SER A 334 0.86 31.80 10.23
C SER A 334 1.31 30.36 9.95
N TYR A 335 1.18 29.44 10.91
CA TYR A 335 1.45 28.01 10.70
C TYR A 335 0.38 27.33 9.82
N LEU A 336 -0.90 27.69 9.98
CA LEU A 336 -2.00 27.21 9.12
C LEU A 336 -1.83 27.66 7.67
N GLN A 337 -1.35 28.89 7.45
CA GLN A 337 -1.12 29.44 6.11
C GLN A 337 0.04 28.73 5.38
N LEU A 338 1.06 28.27 6.10
CA LEU A 338 2.16 27.42 5.59
C LEU A 338 1.72 25.98 5.27
N LEU A 339 0.74 25.43 5.98
CA LEU A 339 0.19 24.09 5.71
C LEU A 339 -0.65 24.05 4.43
N GLN A 340 -1.27 25.16 4.03
CA GLN A 340 -2.04 25.25 2.79
C GLN A 340 -1.19 25.28 1.51
N THR A 341 0.13 25.54 1.60
CA THR A 341 1.00 25.73 0.42
C THR A 341 1.84 24.52 0.01
N LYS A 342 1.75 23.37 0.70
CA LYS A 342 2.46 22.13 0.32
C LYS A 342 1.50 21.00 -0.01
N MET A 343 1.29 20.80 -1.32
CA MET A 343 0.73 19.63 -2.00
C MET A 343 -0.15 18.71 -1.12
N ALA A 344 -1.44 19.02 -1.04
CA ALA A 344 -2.41 18.18 -0.35
C ALA A 344 -2.51 16.81 -1.01
N ALA A 345 -2.30 15.75 -0.21
CA ALA A 345 -2.69 14.41 -0.62
C ALA A 345 -4.23 14.31 -0.60
N ILE A 346 -4.79 13.64 -1.61
CA ILE A 346 -6.25 13.58 -1.87
C ILE A 346 -7.08 13.04 -0.70
N HIS A 347 -6.49 12.18 0.13
CA HIS A 347 -7.06 11.74 1.41
C HIS A 347 -5.95 11.76 2.45
N GLU A 348 -6.27 12.13 3.69
CA GLU A 348 -5.33 12.21 4.83
C GLU A 348 -4.62 10.88 5.20
N LEU A 349 -5.03 9.77 4.59
CA LEU A 349 -4.47 8.43 4.76
C LEU A 349 -3.71 7.95 3.52
N SER A 350 -3.66 8.76 2.46
CA SER A 350 -2.91 8.47 1.23
C SER A 350 -1.42 8.69 1.47
N MET A 351 -0.60 7.76 0.98
CA MET A 351 0.86 7.81 1.10
C MET A 351 1.48 8.42 -0.16
N ILE A 352 2.50 9.26 0.01
CA ILE A 352 3.36 9.73 -1.08
C ILE A 352 4.50 8.73 -1.22
N THR A 353 4.71 8.19 -2.42
CA THR A 353 5.73 7.18 -2.73
C THR A 353 6.61 7.63 -3.91
N PRO A 354 7.92 7.32 -3.93
CA PRO A 354 8.73 7.45 -5.15
C PRO A 354 8.29 6.45 -6.23
N LEU A 355 8.71 6.68 -7.47
CA LEU A 355 8.48 5.76 -8.59
C LEU A 355 9.35 4.50 -8.44
N PRO A 356 8.83 3.28 -8.72
CA PRO A 356 9.58 2.03 -8.56
C PRO A 356 10.88 1.96 -9.38
N GLU A 357 10.94 2.63 -10.55
CA GLU A 357 12.14 2.73 -11.39
C GLU A 357 13.33 3.40 -10.67
N LEU A 358 13.10 4.11 -9.57
CA LEU A 358 14.12 4.79 -8.77
C LEU A 358 14.63 3.92 -7.60
N GLU A 359 14.05 2.74 -7.36
CA GLU A 359 14.45 1.81 -6.29
C GLU A 359 15.56 0.83 -6.75
N LEU A 360 16.59 1.36 -7.41
CA LEU A 360 17.67 0.63 -8.10
C LEU A 360 18.49 -0.36 -7.24
N PHE A 361 18.31 -0.38 -5.93
CA PHE A 361 19.05 -1.21 -4.96
C PHE A 361 18.15 -2.11 -4.11
N ALA A 362 16.84 -2.15 -4.38
CA ALA A 362 15.90 -3.04 -3.69
C ALA A 362 15.92 -4.45 -4.31
N VAL A 363 15.92 -5.48 -3.47
CA VAL A 363 15.68 -6.86 -3.92
C VAL A 363 14.17 -7.09 -4.01
N PRO A 364 13.64 -7.70 -5.09
CA PRO A 364 12.21 -7.97 -5.21
C PRO A 364 11.65 -8.75 -4.00
N PRO A 365 10.50 -8.35 -3.43
CA PRO A 365 9.93 -9.00 -2.26
C PRO A 365 9.41 -10.40 -2.59
N THR A 366 9.59 -11.35 -1.66
CA THR A 366 9.05 -12.71 -1.80
C THR A 366 7.60 -12.77 -1.32
N GLN A 367 6.72 -13.35 -2.13
CA GLN A 367 5.33 -13.61 -1.76
C GLN A 367 5.29 -14.82 -0.79
N THR A 368 4.72 -14.62 0.39
CA THR A 368 4.39 -15.71 1.35
C THR A 368 2.97 -15.64 1.91
N SER A 369 2.19 -14.63 1.52
CA SER A 369 0.84 -14.35 2.05
C SER A 369 -0.25 -15.24 1.46
N ILE A 370 0.01 -15.84 0.30
CA ILE A 370 -0.89 -16.79 -0.36
C ILE A 370 -0.15 -18.14 -0.38
N GLU A 371 -0.71 -19.14 0.30
CA GLU A 371 -0.13 -20.49 0.37
C GLU A 371 -0.34 -21.26 -0.94
N LYS A 372 -1.48 -21.00 -1.58
CA LYS A 372 -1.93 -21.68 -2.79
C LYS A 372 -2.99 -20.85 -3.50
N ASP A 373 -2.76 -20.57 -4.78
CA ASP A 373 -3.81 -20.12 -5.70
C ASP A 373 -4.45 -21.33 -6.41
N LEU A 374 -5.75 -21.24 -6.66
CA LEU A 374 -6.52 -22.27 -7.37
C LEU A 374 -7.70 -21.66 -8.12
N CYS A 375 -7.99 -22.19 -9.30
CA CYS A 375 -9.19 -21.86 -10.06
C CYS A 375 -10.24 -22.94 -9.84
N THR A 376 -11.43 -22.59 -9.34
CA THR A 376 -12.55 -23.52 -9.19
C THR A 376 -13.61 -23.30 -10.25
N GLU A 377 -14.13 -24.40 -10.79
CA GLU A 377 -15.33 -24.40 -11.61
C GLU A 377 -16.58 -24.42 -10.72
N HIS A 378 -17.52 -23.50 -10.97
CA HIS A 378 -18.84 -23.48 -10.35
C HIS A 378 -19.91 -23.66 -11.42
N ARG A 379 -20.84 -24.59 -11.19
CA ARG A 379 -21.98 -24.86 -12.07
C ARG A 379 -23.20 -24.03 -11.66
N PRO A 380 -24.16 -23.76 -12.57
CA PRO A 380 -25.41 -23.10 -12.25
C PRO A 380 -26.23 -23.88 -11.22
N ILE A 381 -27.04 -23.17 -10.44
CA ILE A 381 -27.91 -23.74 -9.39
C ILE A 381 -29.06 -24.56 -10.00
N ALA A 382 -29.54 -24.16 -11.17
CA ALA A 382 -30.65 -24.79 -11.90
C ALA A 382 -30.19 -25.25 -13.29
N THR A 383 -30.98 -26.16 -13.91
CA THR A 383 -30.79 -26.58 -15.30
C THR A 383 -30.75 -25.37 -16.23
N ILE A 384 -29.78 -25.34 -17.14
CA ILE A 384 -29.58 -24.23 -18.05
C ILE A 384 -30.66 -24.26 -19.13
N ASP A 385 -31.28 -23.11 -19.38
CA ASP A 385 -32.12 -22.84 -20.56
C ASP A 385 -31.80 -21.43 -21.06
N SER A 386 -31.71 -21.26 -22.39
CA SER A 386 -31.34 -20.00 -23.04
C SER A 386 -32.37 -18.88 -22.89
N LYS A 387 -33.56 -19.19 -22.38
CA LYS A 387 -34.65 -18.23 -22.09
C LYS A 387 -34.84 -17.97 -20.59
N SER A 388 -34.06 -18.62 -19.73
CA SER A 388 -34.19 -18.56 -18.27
C SER A 388 -32.99 -17.87 -17.61
N SER A 389 -33.15 -17.38 -16.38
CA SER A 389 -32.04 -16.75 -15.66
C SER A 389 -31.05 -17.79 -15.12
N ILE A 390 -29.78 -17.66 -15.48
CA ILE A 390 -28.70 -18.51 -14.98
C ILE A 390 -28.19 -17.91 -13.67
N GLU A 391 -28.20 -18.70 -12.60
CA GLU A 391 -27.68 -18.28 -11.29
C GLU A 391 -26.52 -19.17 -10.84
N PHE A 392 -25.45 -18.54 -10.34
CA PHE A 392 -24.30 -19.18 -9.71
C PHE A 392 -24.22 -18.78 -8.23
N LEU A 393 -23.80 -19.71 -7.39
CA LEU A 393 -23.52 -19.46 -5.97
C LEU A 393 -22.09 -19.91 -5.65
N VAL A 394 -21.23 -18.95 -5.33
CA VAL A 394 -19.83 -19.15 -4.96
C VAL A 394 -19.69 -18.94 -3.45
N HIS A 395 -19.39 -20.02 -2.74
CA HIS A 395 -19.07 -19.97 -1.31
C HIS A 395 -17.56 -19.81 -1.10
N SER A 396 -17.18 -19.11 -0.03
CA SER A 396 -15.78 -19.03 0.44
C SER A 396 -15.66 -19.50 1.89
N ALA A 397 -14.66 -20.33 2.18
CA ALA A 397 -14.18 -20.50 3.55
C ALA A 397 -13.47 -19.22 4.02
N ALA A 398 -13.23 -19.08 5.33
CA ALA A 398 -12.62 -17.86 5.89
C ALA A 398 -11.18 -17.61 5.38
N ASP A 399 -10.45 -18.68 5.03
CA ASP A 399 -9.08 -18.68 4.49
C ASP A 399 -9.00 -18.65 2.96
N GLU A 400 -10.14 -18.72 2.26
CA GLU A 400 -10.20 -18.74 0.80
C GLU A 400 -10.73 -17.40 0.26
N TYR A 401 -9.82 -16.51 -0.14
CA TYR A 401 -10.18 -15.19 -0.66
C TYR A 401 -10.47 -15.28 -2.16
N ILE A 402 -11.45 -14.53 -2.65
CA ILE A 402 -11.91 -14.61 -4.06
C ILE A 402 -11.40 -13.41 -4.85
N ASN A 403 -10.60 -13.65 -5.90
CA ASN A 403 -10.25 -12.61 -6.86
C ASN A 403 -11.30 -12.51 -7.98
N LEU A 404 -12.22 -11.55 -7.84
CA LEU A 404 -13.26 -11.29 -8.85
C LEU A 404 -12.69 -10.74 -10.17
N ARG A 405 -11.51 -10.13 -10.18
CA ARG A 405 -10.88 -9.63 -11.43
C ARG A 405 -10.48 -10.77 -12.37
N GLU A 406 -10.13 -11.92 -11.80
CA GLU A 406 -9.71 -13.13 -12.55
C GLU A 406 -10.85 -14.14 -12.71
N THR A 407 -12.08 -13.76 -12.33
CA THR A 407 -13.26 -14.60 -12.51
C THR A 407 -13.77 -14.51 -13.95
N SER A 408 -13.98 -15.67 -14.58
CA SER A 408 -14.43 -15.79 -15.97
C SER A 408 -15.64 -16.70 -16.09
N LEU A 409 -16.52 -16.37 -17.04
CA LEU A 409 -17.65 -17.21 -17.43
C LEU A 409 -17.25 -17.97 -18.71
N TYR A 410 -17.45 -19.28 -18.69
CA TYR A 410 -17.41 -20.16 -19.86
C TYR A 410 -18.84 -20.53 -20.26
N LEU A 411 -19.12 -20.48 -21.55
CA LEU A 411 -20.41 -20.88 -22.12
C LEU A 411 -20.17 -21.67 -23.41
N LYS A 412 -20.60 -22.93 -23.44
CA LYS A 412 -20.74 -23.72 -24.66
C LYS A 412 -22.19 -23.65 -25.14
N MET A 413 -22.38 -23.31 -26.40
CA MET A 413 -23.70 -23.09 -26.96
C MET A 413 -23.83 -23.66 -28.38
N LYS A 414 -25.09 -23.78 -28.79
CA LYS A 414 -25.50 -24.33 -30.07
C LYS A 414 -26.48 -23.38 -30.76
N ILE A 415 -26.16 -23.06 -32.00
CA ILE A 415 -27.03 -22.32 -32.91
C ILE A 415 -27.55 -23.31 -33.95
N THR A 416 -28.87 -23.37 -34.11
CA THR A 416 -29.55 -24.15 -35.15
C THR A 416 -30.22 -23.21 -36.13
N ILE A 417 -29.96 -23.35 -37.42
CA ILE A 417 -30.65 -22.60 -38.49
C ILE A 417 -31.71 -23.49 -39.12
N SER A 418 -32.87 -22.91 -39.44
CA SER A 418 -33.88 -23.51 -40.31
C SER A 418 -34.31 -22.51 -41.39
N LYS A 419 -34.65 -23.01 -42.58
CA LYS A 419 -35.25 -22.19 -43.63
C LYS A 419 -36.76 -22.14 -43.51
N ASN A 420 -37.34 -20.98 -43.78
CA ASN A 420 -38.79 -20.79 -43.74
C ASN A 420 -39.51 -21.58 -44.86
N ASP A 421 -38.81 -21.86 -45.97
CA ASP A 421 -39.27 -22.73 -47.06
C ASP A 421 -39.13 -24.25 -46.77
N LYS A 422 -38.57 -24.62 -45.61
CA LYS A 422 -38.27 -25.99 -45.16
C LYS A 422 -37.30 -26.78 -46.06
N THR A 423 -36.57 -26.11 -46.96
CA THR A 423 -35.50 -26.76 -47.72
C THR A 423 -34.27 -27.02 -46.83
N LEU A 424 -33.40 -27.93 -47.27
CA LEU A 424 -32.18 -28.26 -46.55
C LEU A 424 -31.25 -27.04 -46.43
N VAL A 425 -30.72 -26.83 -45.23
CA VAL A 425 -29.67 -25.84 -44.96
C VAL A 425 -28.37 -26.31 -45.61
N LYS A 426 -27.68 -25.39 -46.27
CA LYS A 426 -26.37 -25.55 -46.90
C LYS A 426 -25.36 -24.69 -46.13
N SER A 427 -24.06 -24.98 -46.30
CA SER A 427 -22.98 -24.17 -45.69
C SER A 427 -23.02 -22.70 -46.09
N GLU A 428 -23.55 -22.37 -47.29
CA GLU A 428 -23.74 -21.00 -47.79
C GLU A 428 -24.72 -20.18 -46.94
N ASP A 429 -25.76 -20.81 -46.38
CA ASP A 429 -26.81 -20.10 -45.62
C ASP A 429 -26.28 -19.49 -44.31
N TRP A 430 -25.20 -20.08 -43.76
CA TRP A 430 -24.48 -19.53 -42.62
C TRP A 430 -23.83 -18.15 -42.90
N SER A 431 -23.68 -17.74 -44.15
CA SER A 431 -23.27 -16.36 -44.48
C SER A 431 -24.32 -15.32 -44.11
N GLY A 432 -25.59 -15.74 -44.02
CA GLY A 432 -26.75 -14.94 -43.62
C GLY A 432 -27.05 -14.93 -42.13
N VAL A 433 -26.22 -15.54 -41.29
CA VAL A 433 -26.31 -15.44 -39.82
C VAL A 433 -24.99 -14.91 -39.28
N LYS A 434 -25.02 -13.69 -38.73
CA LYS A 434 -23.83 -12.97 -38.26
C LYS A 434 -23.99 -12.60 -36.79
N PRO A 435 -23.07 -12.99 -35.89
CA PRO A 435 -23.03 -12.45 -34.53
C PRO A 435 -22.78 -10.94 -34.56
N VAL A 436 -23.36 -10.22 -33.60
CA VAL A 436 -22.99 -8.83 -33.31
C VAL A 436 -21.61 -8.77 -32.64
N LYS A 437 -21.00 -7.59 -32.60
CA LYS A 437 -19.73 -7.38 -31.89
C LYS A 437 -19.89 -7.64 -30.39
N ASN A 438 -18.81 -7.97 -29.69
CA ASN A 438 -18.85 -8.28 -28.26
C ASN A 438 -19.89 -9.39 -27.92
N PHE A 439 -19.90 -10.45 -28.75
CA PHE A 439 -20.99 -11.44 -28.82
C PHE A 439 -21.33 -12.06 -27.46
N MET A 440 -20.34 -12.62 -26.76
CA MET A 440 -20.55 -13.29 -25.46
C MET A 440 -21.27 -12.40 -24.44
N HIS A 441 -20.95 -11.11 -24.39
CA HIS A 441 -21.60 -10.18 -23.46
C HIS A 441 -22.97 -9.70 -23.96
N SER A 442 -23.18 -9.71 -25.27
CA SER A 442 -24.47 -9.41 -25.92
C SER A 442 -25.52 -10.49 -25.69
N LEU A 443 -25.10 -11.72 -25.32
CA LEU A 443 -25.99 -12.80 -24.89
C LEU A 443 -26.76 -12.47 -23.61
N PHE A 444 -26.36 -11.47 -22.81
CA PHE A 444 -26.97 -11.15 -21.52
C PHE A 444 -27.50 -9.72 -21.45
N GLN A 445 -28.78 -9.58 -21.13
CA GLN A 445 -29.43 -8.28 -20.93
C GLN A 445 -28.99 -7.63 -19.62
N GLN A 446 -28.89 -8.45 -18.57
CA GLN A 446 -28.62 -8.03 -17.20
C GLN A 446 -27.69 -9.05 -16.53
N VAL A 447 -26.70 -8.53 -15.80
CA VAL A 447 -25.86 -9.32 -14.88
C VAL A 447 -25.84 -8.63 -13.52
N SER A 448 -26.16 -9.36 -12.47
CA SER A 448 -26.26 -8.88 -11.10
C SER A 448 -25.28 -9.63 -10.20
N ILE A 449 -24.50 -8.92 -9.39
CA ILE A 449 -23.68 -9.49 -8.32
C ILE A 449 -24.27 -9.12 -6.96
N ILE A 450 -24.55 -10.15 -6.16
CA ILE A 450 -25.16 -10.07 -4.84
C ILE A 450 -24.18 -10.71 -3.84
N ILE A 451 -23.90 -10.02 -2.74
CA ILE A 451 -23.04 -10.52 -1.65
C ILE A 451 -23.86 -10.50 -0.37
N GLY A 452 -24.02 -11.68 0.25
CA GLY A 452 -25.08 -11.89 1.25
C GLY A 452 -26.45 -11.60 0.63
N ASP A 453 -27.18 -10.65 1.21
CA ASP A 453 -28.50 -10.20 0.71
C ASP A 453 -28.43 -8.86 -0.04
N THR A 454 -27.24 -8.25 -0.18
CA THR A 454 -27.09 -6.93 -0.82
C THR A 454 -26.58 -7.06 -2.26
N GLN A 455 -27.36 -6.55 -3.21
CA GLN A 455 -26.93 -6.39 -4.59
C GLN A 455 -25.93 -5.23 -4.68
N ILE A 456 -24.74 -5.47 -5.22
CA ILE A 456 -23.65 -4.49 -5.21
C ILE A 456 -23.71 -3.55 -6.41
N ASN A 457 -23.97 -4.06 -7.62
CA ASN A 457 -24.06 -3.24 -8.84
C ASN A 457 -25.46 -2.64 -9.04
N SER A 458 -25.51 -1.49 -9.71
CA SER A 458 -26.74 -0.96 -10.32
C SER A 458 -27.20 -1.99 -11.37
N SER A 459 -28.27 -2.72 -11.07
CA SER A 459 -28.70 -3.88 -11.85
C SER A 459 -29.66 -3.46 -12.96
N SER A 460 -29.09 -2.89 -14.02
CA SER A 460 -29.82 -2.45 -15.22
C SER A 460 -29.87 -3.52 -16.30
N THR A 461 -30.88 -3.41 -17.17
CA THR A 461 -31.04 -4.18 -18.42
C THR A 461 -30.11 -3.68 -19.55
N THR A 462 -29.01 -3.01 -19.20
CA THR A 462 -28.06 -2.38 -20.13
C THR A 462 -26.66 -3.00 -20.04
N TYR A 463 -26.54 -4.24 -19.54
CA TYR A 463 -25.25 -4.93 -19.38
C TYR A 463 -24.47 -5.04 -20.69
N ALA A 464 -25.13 -5.44 -21.78
CA ALA A 464 -24.49 -5.59 -23.09
C ALA A 464 -23.82 -4.27 -23.57
N TYR A 465 -24.51 -3.13 -23.40
CA TYR A 465 -23.96 -1.81 -23.71
C TYR A 465 -22.80 -1.42 -22.79
N ARG A 466 -22.92 -1.66 -21.48
CA ARG A 466 -21.83 -1.43 -20.52
C ARG A 466 -20.58 -2.20 -20.91
N ALA A 467 -20.72 -3.51 -21.13
CA ALA A 467 -19.62 -4.39 -21.52
C ALA A 467 -19.02 -3.98 -22.87
N PHE A 468 -19.84 -3.53 -23.81
CA PHE A 468 -19.37 -2.97 -25.08
C PHE A 468 -18.50 -1.73 -24.82
N PHE A 469 -18.96 -0.74 -24.07
CA PHE A 469 -18.18 0.48 -23.82
C PHE A 469 -16.86 0.21 -23.08
N ASP A 470 -16.90 -0.64 -22.04
CA ASP A 470 -15.71 -1.04 -21.29
C ASP A 470 -14.67 -1.71 -22.21
N SER A 471 -15.07 -2.61 -23.12
CA SER A 471 -14.18 -3.24 -24.11
C SER A 471 -13.74 -2.25 -25.21
N PHE A 472 -14.65 -1.39 -25.65
CA PHE A 472 -14.41 -0.41 -26.71
C PHE A 472 -13.31 0.59 -26.32
N PHE A 473 -13.39 1.16 -25.11
CA PHE A 473 -12.40 2.10 -24.58
C PHE A 473 -11.20 1.42 -23.91
N GLY A 474 -11.39 0.26 -23.28
CA GLY A 474 -10.39 -0.39 -22.42
C GLY A 474 -9.42 -1.35 -23.13
N ALA A 475 -9.77 -1.89 -24.31
CA ALA A 475 -8.95 -2.90 -24.98
C ALA A 475 -8.33 -2.40 -26.30
N SER A 476 -7.02 -2.57 -26.46
CA SER A 476 -6.30 -2.25 -27.69
C SER A 476 -6.73 -3.10 -28.89
N LYS A 477 -6.26 -2.75 -30.10
CA LYS A 477 -6.51 -3.55 -31.30
C LYS A 477 -5.93 -4.96 -31.16
N GLU A 478 -4.73 -5.05 -30.61
CA GLU A 478 -3.95 -6.27 -30.40
C GLU A 478 -4.61 -7.17 -29.35
N ALA A 479 -5.24 -6.58 -28.32
CA ALA A 479 -6.03 -7.32 -27.34
C ALA A 479 -7.28 -7.95 -27.97
N LYS A 480 -7.96 -7.20 -28.86
CA LYS A 480 -9.13 -7.63 -29.64
C LYS A 480 -8.77 -8.75 -30.62
N GLU A 481 -7.69 -8.59 -31.37
CA GLU A 481 -7.17 -9.59 -32.32
C GLU A 481 -6.51 -10.82 -31.65
N SER A 482 -6.26 -10.79 -30.33
CA SER A 482 -5.68 -11.91 -29.57
C SER A 482 -6.67 -12.52 -28.56
N PHE A 483 -6.47 -12.33 -27.26
CA PHE A 483 -7.19 -13.07 -26.22
C PHE A 483 -8.69 -12.75 -26.13
N LEU A 484 -9.13 -11.57 -26.57
CA LEU A 484 -10.56 -11.22 -26.61
C LEU A 484 -11.32 -11.89 -27.76
N SER A 485 -10.63 -12.55 -28.70
CA SER A 485 -11.29 -13.43 -29.69
C SER A 485 -12.04 -14.61 -29.04
N ALA A 486 -11.76 -14.95 -27.78
CA ALA A 486 -12.56 -15.89 -26.98
C ALA A 486 -13.96 -15.33 -26.59
N VAL A 487 -14.17 -14.02 -26.73
CA VAL A 487 -15.41 -13.27 -26.43
C VAL A 487 -16.10 -12.80 -27.73
N GLU A 488 -15.31 -12.54 -28.78
CA GLU A 488 -15.75 -12.03 -30.09
C GLU A 488 -15.71 -13.11 -31.19
N LEU A 489 -16.88 -13.54 -31.66
CA LEU A 489 -17.03 -14.50 -32.77
C LEU A 489 -16.90 -13.81 -34.14
N ASP A 490 -15.69 -13.37 -34.47
CA ASP A 490 -15.45 -12.55 -35.66
C ASP A 490 -15.49 -13.35 -36.98
N GLU A 491 -15.45 -12.67 -38.14
CA GLU A 491 -15.63 -13.33 -39.45
C GLU A 491 -14.57 -14.41 -39.76
N ILE A 492 -13.37 -14.29 -39.18
CA ILE A 492 -12.28 -15.28 -39.30
C ILE A 492 -12.69 -16.62 -38.67
N SER A 493 -13.36 -16.57 -37.51
CA SER A 493 -13.86 -17.76 -36.80
C SER A 493 -14.89 -18.53 -37.64
N ARG A 494 -15.59 -17.88 -38.59
CA ARG A 494 -16.54 -18.57 -39.48
C ARG A 494 -15.87 -19.51 -40.48
N ASN A 495 -14.62 -19.24 -40.87
CA ASN A 495 -13.91 -20.00 -41.91
C ASN A 495 -13.38 -21.37 -41.43
N THR A 496 -13.24 -21.57 -40.12
CA THR A 496 -12.83 -22.85 -39.52
C THR A 496 -13.98 -23.89 -39.49
N PHE A 497 -15.24 -23.47 -39.65
CA PHE A 497 -16.42 -24.36 -39.60
C PHE A 497 -16.95 -24.72 -41.00
N ARG A 498 -16.15 -25.47 -41.77
CA ARG A 498 -16.53 -26.01 -43.09
C ARG A 498 -17.28 -27.35 -42.97
N GLU A 499 -18.46 -27.33 -42.37
CA GLU A 499 -19.40 -28.47 -42.42
C GLU A 499 -20.78 -28.04 -42.95
N SER A 500 -21.54 -29.02 -43.45
CA SER A 500 -22.84 -28.85 -44.11
C SER A 500 -24.04 -28.96 -43.15
N SER A 501 -23.79 -28.93 -41.84
CA SER A 501 -24.81 -29.06 -40.81
C SER A 501 -25.68 -27.79 -40.66
N ALA A 502 -26.96 -28.02 -40.38
CA ALA A 502 -27.89 -26.97 -39.93
C ALA A 502 -27.60 -26.48 -38.49
N VAL A 503 -26.63 -27.10 -37.82
CA VAL A 503 -26.28 -26.93 -36.41
C VAL A 503 -24.80 -26.55 -36.33
N LYS A 504 -24.47 -25.52 -35.55
CA LYS A 504 -23.09 -25.23 -35.12
C LYS A 504 -23.03 -25.16 -33.61
N GLU A 505 -22.04 -25.83 -33.05
CA GLU A 505 -21.67 -25.74 -31.64
C GLU A 505 -20.31 -25.05 -31.54
N PHE A 506 -20.16 -24.19 -30.54
CA PHE A 506 -18.93 -23.50 -30.21
C PHE A 506 -18.99 -23.06 -28.74
N ASP A 507 -17.86 -22.62 -28.21
CA ASP A 507 -17.75 -22.03 -26.89
C ASP A 507 -17.20 -20.60 -26.93
N VAL A 508 -17.49 -19.86 -25.87
CA VAL A 508 -16.99 -18.51 -25.60
C VAL A 508 -16.61 -18.40 -24.12
N MET A 509 -15.56 -17.64 -23.83
CA MET A 509 -15.05 -17.49 -22.47
C MET A 509 -14.49 -16.08 -22.23
N GLY A 510 -14.88 -15.47 -21.11
CA GLY A 510 -14.47 -14.10 -20.80
C GLY A 510 -14.87 -13.63 -19.39
N ARG A 511 -14.31 -12.49 -18.98
CA ARG A 511 -14.61 -11.86 -17.70
C ARG A 511 -15.94 -11.11 -17.76
N LEU A 512 -16.74 -11.15 -16.68
CA LEU A 512 -17.97 -10.38 -16.58
C LEU A 512 -17.69 -8.90 -16.28
N HIS A 513 -18.47 -7.99 -16.86
CA HIS A 513 -18.27 -6.54 -16.77
C HIS A 513 -19.08 -5.90 -15.63
N LEU A 514 -18.54 -5.89 -14.41
CA LEU A 514 -19.20 -5.45 -13.18
C LEU A 514 -18.25 -4.58 -12.34
N ASP A 515 -18.78 -3.68 -11.50
CA ASP A 515 -17.95 -2.74 -10.72
C ASP A 515 -16.88 -3.44 -9.86
N LEU A 516 -17.19 -4.65 -9.36
CA LEU A 516 -16.30 -5.48 -8.54
C LEU A 516 -15.32 -6.37 -9.32
N THR A 517 -15.47 -6.54 -10.64
CA THR A 517 -14.51 -7.31 -11.48
C THR A 517 -13.41 -6.44 -12.10
N PHE A 518 -13.45 -5.14 -11.83
CA PHE A 518 -12.43 -4.14 -12.21
C PHE A 518 -11.66 -3.57 -11.01
N GLN A 519 -11.87 -4.09 -9.80
CA GLN A 519 -11.09 -3.74 -8.61
C GLN A 519 -10.11 -4.87 -8.25
N ASP A 520 -8.93 -4.50 -7.76
CA ASP A 520 -7.77 -5.40 -7.68
C ASP A 520 -7.59 -6.11 -6.32
N ARG A 521 -8.48 -5.87 -5.36
CA ARG A 521 -8.38 -6.47 -4.03
C ARG A 521 -9.20 -7.76 -3.99
N ALA A 522 -8.57 -8.86 -3.60
CA ALA A 522 -9.30 -10.09 -3.33
C ALA A 522 -10.36 -9.87 -2.24
N LEU A 523 -11.57 -10.37 -2.46
CA LEU A 523 -12.63 -10.35 -1.45
C LEU A 523 -12.27 -11.30 -0.31
N ILE A 524 -12.44 -10.82 0.93
CA ILE A 524 -12.18 -11.61 2.14
C ILE A 524 -13.13 -12.81 2.16
N GLY A 525 -12.58 -13.97 2.52
CA GLY A 525 -13.32 -15.23 2.64
C GLY A 525 -14.41 -15.22 3.71
N GLY A 526 -15.29 -16.22 3.68
CA GLY A 526 -16.45 -16.33 4.57
C GLY A 526 -17.72 -15.63 4.04
N SER A 527 -17.69 -15.11 2.81
CA SER A 527 -18.85 -14.50 2.14
C SER A 527 -19.38 -15.40 1.02
N ALA A 528 -20.70 -15.43 0.86
CA ALA A 528 -21.35 -16.04 -0.30
C ALA A 528 -21.60 -14.99 -1.39
N ILE A 529 -21.13 -15.26 -2.61
CA ILE A 529 -21.30 -14.41 -3.78
C ILE A 529 -22.30 -15.11 -4.71
N ARG A 530 -23.41 -14.46 -5.02
CA ARG A 530 -24.38 -14.93 -6.02
C ARG A 530 -24.27 -14.07 -7.28
N LEU A 531 -24.11 -14.71 -8.43
CA LEU A 531 -24.21 -14.05 -9.74
C LEU A 531 -25.51 -14.49 -10.40
N LYS A 532 -26.28 -13.53 -10.90
CA LYS A 532 -27.50 -13.78 -11.68
C LYS A 532 -27.34 -13.16 -13.07
N LEU A 533 -27.55 -13.97 -14.10
CA LEU A 533 -27.45 -13.59 -15.50
C LEU A 533 -28.81 -13.78 -16.17
N ILE A 534 -29.31 -12.77 -16.88
CA ILE A 534 -30.56 -12.84 -17.64
C ILE A 534 -30.20 -12.78 -19.13
N PRO A 535 -30.50 -13.83 -19.92
CA PRO A 535 -30.22 -13.83 -21.35
C PRO A 535 -31.00 -12.76 -22.13
N ASN A 536 -30.44 -12.33 -23.25
CA ASN A 536 -31.11 -11.50 -24.25
C ASN A 536 -31.93 -12.35 -25.24
N ASP A 537 -32.82 -11.71 -25.98
CA ASP A 537 -33.47 -12.28 -27.17
C ASP A 537 -32.45 -12.44 -28.31
N PRO A 538 -32.40 -13.57 -29.04
CA PRO A 538 -31.52 -13.78 -30.20
C PRO A 538 -31.51 -12.65 -31.23
N LYS A 539 -32.60 -11.90 -31.41
CA LYS A 539 -32.66 -10.73 -32.30
C LYS A 539 -31.75 -9.57 -31.89
N PHE A 540 -31.27 -9.53 -30.65
CA PHE A 540 -30.33 -8.51 -30.16
C PHE A 540 -28.89 -8.85 -30.51
N PHE A 541 -28.52 -10.14 -30.50
CA PHE A 541 -27.13 -10.57 -30.64
C PHE A 541 -26.80 -11.34 -31.94
N LEU A 542 -27.79 -11.55 -32.80
CA LEU A 542 -27.62 -12.09 -34.15
C LEU A 542 -28.29 -11.19 -35.19
N ASN A 543 -27.57 -10.93 -36.28
CA ASN A 543 -28.16 -10.45 -37.52
C ASN A 543 -28.48 -11.66 -38.41
N VAL A 544 -29.70 -11.74 -38.94
CA VAL A 544 -30.24 -12.89 -39.69
C VAL A 544 -30.92 -12.40 -40.98
N ASN A 545 -30.50 -12.94 -42.12
CA ASN A 545 -31.09 -12.64 -43.43
C ASN A 545 -32.53 -13.15 -43.55
N ASP A 546 -33.33 -12.46 -44.37
CA ASP A 546 -34.70 -12.87 -44.69
C ASP A 546 -34.77 -14.31 -45.23
N GLY A 547 -35.78 -15.06 -44.78
CA GLY A 547 -35.98 -16.47 -45.16
C GLY A 547 -35.31 -17.49 -44.23
N LEU A 548 -34.42 -17.05 -43.34
CA LEU A 548 -33.83 -17.87 -42.28
C LEU A 548 -34.55 -17.66 -40.94
N SER A 549 -34.49 -18.70 -40.10
CA SER A 549 -34.91 -18.72 -38.70
C SER A 549 -33.80 -19.35 -37.87
N VAL A 550 -33.63 -18.91 -36.62
CA VAL A 550 -32.54 -19.34 -35.76
C VAL A 550 -33.07 -19.69 -34.38
N ASP A 551 -32.63 -20.83 -33.86
CA ASP A 551 -32.82 -21.24 -32.47
C ASP A 551 -31.46 -21.32 -31.76
N VAL A 552 -31.42 -20.89 -30.50
CA VAL A 552 -30.20 -20.77 -29.70
C VAL A 552 -30.39 -21.54 -28.41
N SER A 553 -29.49 -22.48 -28.13
CA SER A 553 -29.50 -23.31 -26.92
C SER A 553 -28.14 -23.26 -26.23
N PHE A 554 -28.14 -23.23 -24.91
CA PHE A 554 -26.93 -23.32 -24.09
C PHE A 554 -26.74 -24.79 -23.68
N ILE A 555 -25.57 -25.34 -23.94
CA ILE A 555 -25.23 -26.74 -23.63
C ILE A 555 -24.56 -26.81 -22.27
N GLU A 556 -23.59 -25.94 -22.03
CA GLU A 556 -22.77 -25.93 -20.83
C GLU A 556 -22.49 -24.48 -20.42
N CYS A 557 -22.55 -24.21 -19.13
CA CYS A 557 -22.25 -22.89 -18.57
C CYS A 557 -21.52 -23.12 -17.25
N SER A 558 -20.39 -22.45 -17.06
CA SER A 558 -19.51 -22.62 -15.90
C SER A 558 -18.86 -21.31 -15.52
N LEU A 559 -18.80 -21.01 -14.22
CA LEU A 559 -18.10 -19.86 -13.69
C LEU A 559 -16.78 -20.32 -13.08
N PHE A 560 -15.66 -19.86 -13.65
CA PHE A 560 -14.32 -20.11 -13.16
C PHE A 560 -13.91 -18.98 -12.22
N ALA A 561 -13.83 -19.26 -10.92
CA ALA A 561 -13.45 -18.29 -9.89
C ALA A 561 -12.02 -18.53 -9.43
N HIS A 562 -11.19 -17.48 -9.41
CA HIS A 562 -9.85 -17.55 -8.85
C HIS A 562 -9.89 -17.36 -7.33
N ARG A 563 -9.30 -18.30 -6.59
CA ARG A 563 -9.39 -18.41 -5.13
C ARG A 563 -7.98 -18.54 -4.56
N SER A 564 -7.63 -17.60 -3.70
CA SER A 564 -6.33 -17.52 -3.04
C SER A 564 -6.47 -18.04 -1.62
N LYS A 565 -5.81 -19.15 -1.30
CA LYS A 565 -5.70 -19.62 0.08
C LYS A 565 -4.70 -18.75 0.82
N VAL A 566 -5.19 -17.96 1.76
CA VAL A 566 -4.43 -16.96 2.51
C VAL A 566 -3.75 -17.63 3.71
N SER A 567 -2.50 -17.24 3.98
CA SER A 567 -1.77 -17.74 5.15
C SER A 567 -2.49 -17.40 6.45
N LYS A 568 -2.38 -18.31 7.43
CA LYS A 568 -3.10 -18.23 8.71
C LYS A 568 -2.96 -16.87 9.40
N GLU A 569 -1.82 -16.21 9.25
CA GLU A 569 -1.46 -15.03 10.04
C GLU A 569 -1.90 -13.73 9.38
N ILE A 570 -2.02 -13.72 8.05
CA ILE A 570 -2.78 -12.68 7.34
C ILE A 570 -4.27 -12.81 7.68
N LEU A 571 -4.80 -14.03 7.79
CA LEU A 571 -6.18 -14.26 8.22
C LEU A 571 -6.42 -13.74 9.65
N GLU A 572 -5.58 -14.09 10.63
CA GLU A 572 -5.72 -13.60 12.01
C GLU A 572 -5.51 -12.08 12.12
N ALA A 573 -4.60 -11.49 11.31
CA ALA A 573 -4.42 -10.04 11.23
C ALA A 573 -5.66 -9.34 10.63
N HIS A 574 -6.24 -9.86 9.55
CA HIS A 574 -7.47 -9.31 8.96
C HIS A 574 -8.69 -9.47 9.87
N GLN A 575 -8.84 -10.61 10.56
CA GLN A 575 -9.88 -10.79 11.58
C GLN A 575 -9.75 -9.75 12.70
N SER A 576 -8.53 -9.49 13.17
CA SER A 576 -8.25 -8.45 14.18
C SER A 576 -8.56 -7.04 13.67
N ALA A 577 -8.22 -6.75 12.40
CA ALA A 577 -8.50 -5.45 11.78
C ALA A 577 -10.01 -5.20 11.59
N LEU A 578 -10.78 -6.25 11.24
CA LEU A 578 -12.24 -6.18 11.08
C LEU A 578 -12.98 -5.84 12.37
N GLN A 579 -12.41 -6.11 13.55
CA GLN A 579 -12.94 -5.65 14.84
C GLN A 579 -12.82 -4.12 15.04
N ILE A 580 -11.97 -3.45 14.25
CA ILE A 580 -11.65 -2.02 14.38
C ILE A 580 -12.29 -1.22 13.25
N SER A 581 -12.28 -1.74 12.01
CA SER A 581 -12.84 -1.06 10.84
C SER A 581 -13.25 -2.06 9.76
N PRO A 582 -14.38 -1.85 9.03
CA PRO A 582 -14.75 -2.71 7.92
C PRO A 582 -13.74 -2.62 6.77
N ALA A 583 -13.59 -3.73 6.05
CA ALA A 583 -12.81 -3.77 4.82
C ALA A 583 -13.36 -2.82 3.76
N LYS A 584 -12.47 -2.16 3.01
CA LYS A 584 -12.82 -1.15 2.00
C LYS A 584 -12.34 -1.58 0.61
N TYR A 585 -13.29 -1.70 -0.32
CA TYR A 585 -13.05 -2.03 -1.71
C TYR A 585 -13.31 -0.80 -2.58
N PRO A 586 -12.29 -0.19 -3.21
CA PRO A 586 -12.51 0.92 -4.12
C PRO A 586 -13.17 0.38 -5.40
N ILE A 587 -14.29 0.99 -5.81
CA ILE A 587 -14.97 0.66 -7.05
C ILE A 587 -15.24 1.94 -7.86
N THR A 588 -15.15 1.81 -9.18
CA THR A 588 -15.61 2.85 -10.12
C THR A 588 -16.99 2.43 -10.61
N ARG A 589 -17.98 3.30 -10.43
CA ARG A 589 -19.36 3.07 -10.92
C ARG A 589 -19.44 3.41 -12.40
N THR A 590 -19.79 2.44 -13.24
CA THR A 590 -20.15 2.67 -14.65
C THR A 590 -21.64 2.43 -14.83
N GLU A 591 -22.39 3.49 -15.14
CA GLU A 591 -23.83 3.43 -15.39
C GLU A 591 -24.15 3.77 -16.85
N VAL A 592 -25.03 2.98 -17.47
CA VAL A 592 -25.54 3.23 -18.83
C VAL A 592 -27.02 3.54 -18.73
N LYS A 593 -27.39 4.75 -19.15
CA LYS A 593 -28.78 5.24 -19.21
C LYS A 593 -29.19 5.43 -20.66
N SER A 594 -30.43 5.08 -20.97
CA SER A 594 -31.05 5.24 -22.28
C SER A 594 -32.16 6.29 -22.23
N SER A 595 -32.21 7.18 -23.22
CA SER A 595 -33.33 8.11 -23.43
C SER A 595 -33.87 7.90 -24.84
N THR A 596 -35.20 7.81 -24.97
CA THR A 596 -35.86 7.70 -26.28
C THR A 596 -36.07 9.09 -26.86
N ILE A 597 -35.83 9.24 -28.17
CA ILE A 597 -36.04 10.48 -28.90
C ILE A 597 -37.03 10.18 -30.04
N ASN A 598 -38.05 11.00 -30.22
CA ASN A 598 -39.08 10.72 -31.23
C ASN A 598 -38.59 11.03 -32.65
N GLN A 599 -39.06 10.23 -33.61
CA GLN A 599 -38.96 10.54 -35.03
C GLN A 599 -39.46 11.97 -35.33
N GLY A 600 -38.76 12.68 -36.22
CA GLY A 600 -39.12 14.03 -36.63
C GLY A 600 -38.63 15.16 -35.72
N SER A 601 -38.02 14.87 -34.56
CA SER A 601 -37.36 15.89 -33.73
C SER A 601 -36.19 16.56 -34.48
N LEU A 602 -36.09 17.88 -34.35
CA LEU A 602 -34.96 18.70 -34.81
C LEU A 602 -34.05 19.12 -33.65
N ASP A 603 -34.63 19.35 -32.49
CA ASP A 603 -33.98 19.74 -31.25
C ASP A 603 -34.47 18.88 -30.08
N VAL A 604 -33.56 18.54 -29.16
CA VAL A 604 -33.86 17.69 -28.01
C VAL A 604 -33.06 18.15 -26.80
N ILE A 605 -33.76 18.37 -25.70
CA ILE A 605 -33.19 18.66 -24.39
C ILE A 605 -33.49 17.48 -23.47
N ILE A 606 -32.44 16.80 -23.01
CA ILE A 606 -32.52 15.75 -22.00
C ILE A 606 -32.18 16.38 -20.64
N GLU A 607 -33.22 16.79 -19.91
CA GLU A 607 -33.07 17.30 -18.55
C GLU A 607 -32.79 16.17 -17.55
N ASN A 608 -32.04 16.47 -16.49
CA ASN A 608 -31.79 15.56 -15.37
C ASN A 608 -31.24 14.17 -15.76
N LEU A 609 -30.44 14.08 -16.83
CA LEU A 609 -29.74 12.85 -17.24
C LEU A 609 -28.96 12.23 -16.06
N VAL A 610 -28.36 13.08 -15.23
CA VAL A 610 -27.89 12.74 -13.90
C VAL A 610 -28.40 13.79 -12.91
N SER A 611 -28.85 13.34 -11.74
CA SER A 611 -29.16 14.15 -10.57
C SER A 611 -28.59 13.42 -9.35
N GLY A 612 -27.79 14.11 -8.54
CA GLY A 612 -26.96 13.50 -7.50
C GLY A 612 -25.50 13.43 -7.94
N GLN A 613 -24.81 12.31 -7.69
CA GLN A 613 -23.38 12.16 -7.99
C GLN A 613 -23.10 12.32 -9.49
N LEU A 614 -22.36 13.38 -9.85
CA LEU A 614 -21.97 13.66 -11.22
C LEU A 614 -20.91 12.64 -11.70
N PRO A 615 -21.00 12.19 -12.97
CA PRO A 615 -20.00 11.32 -13.54
C PRO A 615 -18.74 12.12 -13.83
N ARG A 616 -17.57 11.48 -13.75
CA ARG A 616 -16.31 12.09 -14.20
C ARG A 616 -16.22 12.22 -15.71
N ARG A 617 -16.90 11.32 -16.43
CA ARG A 617 -16.92 11.22 -17.89
C ARG A 617 -18.31 10.85 -18.36
N LEU A 618 -18.74 11.44 -19.47
CA LEU A 618 -19.93 11.06 -20.19
C LEU A 618 -19.54 10.64 -21.60
N TYR A 619 -20.04 9.50 -22.04
CA TYR A 619 -19.99 9.09 -23.44
C TYR A 619 -21.43 9.00 -23.94
N LEU A 620 -21.71 9.70 -25.05
CA LEU A 620 -23.01 9.69 -25.71
C LEU A 620 -22.90 8.99 -27.07
N GLY A 621 -23.87 8.12 -27.36
CA GLY A 621 -24.03 7.46 -28.64
C GLY A 621 -25.51 7.34 -28.97
N PHE A 622 -25.84 7.45 -30.26
CA PHE A 622 -27.21 7.41 -30.76
C PHE A 622 -27.40 6.14 -31.60
N VAL A 623 -28.46 5.41 -31.33
CA VAL A 623 -28.84 4.16 -32.02
C VAL A 623 -30.33 4.17 -32.27
N GLU A 624 -30.79 3.50 -33.33
CA GLU A 624 -32.23 3.39 -33.61
C GLU A 624 -32.92 2.53 -32.55
N HIS A 625 -34.16 2.88 -32.19
CA HIS A 625 -34.92 2.20 -31.15
C HIS A 625 -35.11 0.69 -31.44
N ASP A 626 -35.30 0.32 -32.70
CA ASP A 626 -35.36 -1.09 -33.13
C ASP A 626 -34.07 -1.86 -32.85
N ALA A 627 -32.92 -1.22 -33.03
CA ALA A 627 -31.62 -1.83 -32.79
C ALA A 627 -31.39 -2.01 -31.28
N TYR A 628 -31.74 -0.99 -30.49
CA TYR A 628 -31.63 -1.02 -29.03
C TYR A 628 -32.46 -2.16 -28.39
N ASN A 629 -33.67 -2.41 -28.89
CA ASN A 629 -34.53 -3.52 -28.45
C ASN A 629 -34.19 -4.88 -29.13
N GLY A 630 -33.23 -4.87 -30.06
CA GLY A 630 -32.84 -6.00 -30.88
C GLY A 630 -33.72 -6.18 -32.13
N ASN A 631 -33.07 -6.29 -33.29
CA ASN A 631 -33.69 -6.56 -34.58
C ASN A 631 -32.68 -7.31 -35.47
N PHE A 632 -33.08 -8.44 -36.07
CA PHE A 632 -32.23 -9.27 -36.93
C PHE A 632 -31.57 -8.53 -38.12
N LYS A 633 -31.96 -7.29 -38.45
CA LYS A 633 -31.38 -6.47 -39.52
C LYS A 633 -30.51 -5.31 -39.04
N LYS A 634 -30.40 -5.06 -37.73
CA LYS A 634 -29.75 -3.86 -37.16
C LYS A 634 -28.81 -4.23 -36.01
N ASP A 635 -27.56 -3.74 -36.05
CA ASP A 635 -26.56 -3.96 -34.98
C ASP A 635 -26.81 -2.96 -33.82
N PRO A 636 -27.05 -3.41 -32.58
CA PRO A 636 -27.27 -2.52 -31.42
C PRO A 636 -26.05 -1.64 -31.10
N PHE A 637 -24.86 -1.97 -31.59
CA PHE A 637 -23.61 -1.21 -31.37
C PHE A 637 -23.22 -0.34 -32.57
N GLN A 638 -24.12 -0.11 -33.52
CA GLN A 638 -23.93 0.80 -34.65
C GLN A 638 -24.38 2.22 -34.28
N PHE A 639 -23.47 3.01 -33.72
CA PHE A 639 -23.73 4.38 -33.28
C PHE A 639 -23.68 5.37 -34.44
N GLN A 640 -24.84 5.94 -34.80
CA GLN A 640 -25.00 6.82 -35.96
C GLN A 640 -24.89 8.31 -35.57
N HIS A 641 -24.57 9.17 -36.54
CA HIS A 641 -24.52 10.64 -36.32
C HIS A 641 -25.89 11.32 -36.40
N PHE A 642 -26.88 10.74 -37.11
CA PHE A 642 -28.18 11.36 -37.41
C PHE A 642 -28.12 12.84 -37.85
N ASP A 643 -27.02 13.22 -38.51
CA ASP A 643 -26.68 14.60 -38.88
C ASP A 643 -26.82 15.66 -37.76
N ILE A 644 -26.46 15.28 -36.53
CA ILE A 644 -26.22 16.20 -35.41
C ILE A 644 -25.37 17.39 -35.89
N ASN A 645 -25.80 18.61 -35.58
CA ASN A 645 -25.10 19.86 -35.90
C ASN A 645 -24.82 20.75 -34.69
N PHE A 646 -25.36 20.38 -33.53
CA PHE A 646 -25.13 21.03 -32.25
C PHE A 646 -25.18 19.99 -31.14
N LEU A 647 -24.22 20.02 -30.21
CA LEU A 647 -24.25 19.19 -29.01
C LEU A 647 -23.49 19.89 -27.87
N CYS A 648 -24.12 19.98 -26.71
CA CYS A 648 -23.48 20.38 -25.46
C CYS A 648 -24.09 19.68 -24.25
N CYS A 649 -23.35 19.73 -23.13
CA CYS A 649 -23.84 19.39 -21.81
C CYS A 649 -23.98 20.68 -20.98
N TYR A 650 -24.84 20.65 -19.96
CA TYR A 650 -24.89 21.65 -18.90
C TYR A 650 -24.68 20.94 -17.56
N VAL A 651 -23.64 21.34 -16.82
CA VAL A 651 -23.33 20.87 -15.47
C VAL A 651 -23.67 22.01 -14.51
N ASP A 652 -24.67 21.84 -13.65
CA ASP A 652 -25.14 22.87 -12.73
C ASP A 652 -25.38 24.23 -13.43
N GLY A 653 -26.01 24.19 -14.61
CA GLY A 653 -26.29 25.35 -15.46
C GLY A 653 -25.11 25.88 -16.29
N HIS A 654 -23.88 25.38 -16.07
CA HIS A 654 -22.69 25.80 -16.80
C HIS A 654 -22.48 24.93 -18.06
N GLN A 655 -22.37 25.57 -19.22
CA GLN A 655 -22.21 24.87 -20.50
C GLN A 655 -20.83 24.20 -20.63
N PHE A 656 -20.80 22.95 -21.06
CA PHE A 656 -19.60 22.17 -21.31
C PHE A 656 -19.70 21.37 -22.62
N PRO A 657 -18.70 21.41 -23.52
CA PRO A 657 -17.54 22.30 -23.50
C PRO A 657 -17.94 23.79 -23.64
N ALA A 658 -17.03 24.68 -23.24
CA ALA A 658 -17.24 26.13 -23.27
C ALA A 658 -17.61 26.67 -24.67
N LYS A 659 -17.11 26.04 -25.73
CA LYS A 659 -17.61 26.19 -27.10
C LYS A 659 -18.28 24.89 -27.53
N PRO A 660 -19.60 24.86 -27.81
CA PRO A 660 -20.36 23.64 -28.06
C PRO A 660 -19.82 22.89 -29.28
N PHE A 661 -20.11 21.59 -29.35
CA PHE A 661 -19.85 20.81 -30.54
C PHE A 661 -20.80 21.23 -31.67
N THR A 662 -20.26 21.37 -32.87
CA THR A 662 -20.99 21.87 -34.05
C THR A 662 -20.49 21.19 -35.32
N PRO A 663 -20.57 19.84 -35.40
CA PRO A 663 -20.07 19.11 -36.56
C PRO A 663 -20.97 19.34 -37.79
N ASN A 664 -20.42 19.07 -38.97
CA ASN A 664 -21.19 18.96 -40.21
C ASN A 664 -20.75 17.69 -40.94
N PHE A 665 -21.45 16.58 -40.68
CA PHE A 665 -21.12 15.26 -41.22
C PHE A 665 -21.22 15.22 -42.75
N LYS A 666 -22.24 15.86 -43.34
CA LYS A 666 -22.40 15.99 -44.81
C LYS A 666 -21.19 16.64 -45.51
N LYS A 667 -20.50 17.58 -44.87
CA LYS A 667 -19.27 18.22 -45.36
C LYS A 667 -17.97 17.58 -44.84
N GLY A 668 -18.06 16.51 -44.06
CA GLY A 668 -16.89 15.86 -43.43
C GLY A 668 -16.23 16.66 -42.30
N LEU A 669 -16.91 17.67 -41.74
CA LEU A 669 -16.37 18.59 -40.74
C LEU A 669 -16.76 18.17 -39.33
N TYR A 670 -16.15 17.10 -38.81
CA TYR A 670 -16.42 16.53 -37.47
C TYR A 670 -15.15 16.24 -36.65
N ILE A 671 -14.00 16.78 -37.08
CA ILE A 671 -12.69 16.35 -36.57
C ILE A 671 -12.43 16.73 -35.11
N ARG A 672 -13.01 17.83 -34.62
CA ARG A 672 -12.90 18.23 -33.21
C ARG A 672 -13.66 17.24 -32.33
N GLU A 673 -14.86 16.86 -32.73
CA GLU A 673 -15.73 15.92 -32.04
C GLU A 673 -15.08 14.53 -31.99
N TYR A 674 -14.46 14.09 -33.10
CA TYR A 674 -13.63 12.88 -33.15
C TYR A 674 -12.44 12.93 -32.16
N LEU A 675 -11.64 14.01 -32.17
CA LEU A 675 -10.48 14.13 -31.27
C LEU A 675 -10.91 14.24 -29.80
N SER A 676 -12.02 14.91 -29.52
CA SER A 676 -12.52 15.08 -28.16
C SER A 676 -12.94 13.76 -27.51
N LEU A 677 -13.29 12.73 -28.30
CA LEU A 677 -13.48 11.36 -27.77
C LEU A 677 -12.17 10.77 -27.20
N PHE A 678 -11.02 11.04 -27.82
CA PHE A 678 -9.69 10.62 -27.35
C PHE A 678 -9.18 11.49 -26.20
N GLU A 679 -9.51 12.79 -26.20
CA GLU A 679 -9.24 13.69 -25.06
C GLU A 679 -10.05 13.24 -23.83
N ALA A 680 -11.34 12.96 -24.01
CA ALA A 680 -12.22 12.57 -22.91
C ALA A 680 -11.87 11.21 -22.31
N SER A 681 -11.28 10.30 -23.07
CA SER A 681 -10.73 9.03 -22.59
C SER A 681 -9.27 9.10 -22.12
N ASN A 682 -8.60 10.27 -22.25
CA ASN A 682 -7.16 10.47 -22.00
C ASN A 682 -6.22 9.59 -22.84
N GLN A 683 -6.63 9.28 -24.07
CA GLN A 683 -5.88 8.44 -25.01
C GLN A 683 -5.28 9.22 -26.18
N ILE A 684 -5.44 10.55 -26.21
CA ILE A 684 -4.84 11.40 -27.26
C ILE A 684 -3.32 11.57 -27.11
N PHE A 685 -2.77 11.36 -25.91
CA PHE A 685 -1.34 11.47 -25.61
C PHE A 685 -0.76 10.11 -25.20
N GLY A 686 -0.11 9.42 -26.14
CA GLY A 686 0.43 8.07 -25.97
C GLY A 686 -0.07 7.11 -27.03
N GLU A 687 0.08 5.80 -26.80
CA GLU A 687 -0.55 4.77 -27.63
C GLU A 687 -2.01 4.57 -27.19
N PRO A 688 -3.02 4.85 -28.05
CA PRO A 688 -4.43 4.70 -27.68
C PRO A 688 -4.85 3.24 -27.66
N THR A 689 -5.56 2.81 -26.61
CA THR A 689 -6.27 1.53 -26.62
C THR A 689 -7.53 1.58 -27.50
N LEU A 690 -8.11 2.77 -27.72
CA LEU A 690 -9.26 2.99 -28.59
C LEU A 690 -8.87 2.77 -30.06
N SER A 691 -9.03 1.53 -30.53
CA SER A 691 -8.89 1.13 -31.94
C SER A 691 -10.02 1.69 -32.81
N LEU A 692 -9.97 2.98 -33.08
CA LEU A 692 -10.93 3.73 -33.89
C LEU A 692 -10.21 4.69 -34.83
N ASN A 693 -10.55 4.66 -36.11
CA ASN A 693 -10.07 5.64 -37.09
C ASN A 693 -11.22 6.54 -37.59
N ARG A 694 -10.89 7.65 -38.27
CA ARG A 694 -11.87 8.64 -38.75
C ARG A 694 -12.98 8.05 -39.65
N HIS A 695 -12.61 7.09 -40.51
CA HIS A 695 -13.57 6.41 -41.40
C HIS A 695 -14.52 5.50 -40.62
N GLN A 696 -14.01 4.76 -39.63
CA GLN A 696 -14.81 3.94 -38.73
C GLN A 696 -15.71 4.78 -37.81
N TYR A 697 -15.25 5.95 -37.35
CA TYR A 697 -16.05 6.88 -36.56
C TYR A 697 -17.28 7.34 -37.35
N LEU A 698 -17.07 7.88 -38.56
CA LEU A 698 -18.15 8.33 -39.44
C LEU A 698 -19.13 7.19 -39.78
N ASN A 699 -18.61 5.99 -40.07
CA ASN A 699 -19.40 4.83 -40.47
C ASN A 699 -19.83 3.98 -39.26
N GLY A 700 -20.70 4.53 -38.41
CA GLY A 700 -21.41 3.77 -37.39
C GLY A 700 -20.68 3.56 -36.05
N LYS A 701 -19.70 4.41 -35.72
CA LYS A 701 -19.09 4.47 -34.38
C LYS A 701 -18.99 5.91 -33.86
N VAL A 702 -20.03 6.71 -34.10
CA VAL A 702 -20.09 8.11 -33.67
C VAL A 702 -20.42 8.18 -32.19
N LEU A 703 -19.39 8.43 -31.38
CA LEU A 703 -19.51 8.62 -29.93
C LEU A 703 -18.91 9.96 -29.52
N PHE A 704 -19.65 10.72 -28.69
CA PHE A 704 -19.19 12.00 -28.15
C PHE A 704 -18.70 11.80 -26.72
N GLY A 705 -17.48 12.24 -26.42
CA GLY A 705 -16.89 12.18 -25.09
C GLY A 705 -16.86 13.54 -24.40
N PHE A 706 -17.18 13.55 -23.12
CA PHE A 706 -17.05 14.72 -22.23
C PHE A 706 -16.29 14.29 -20.97
N ASN A 707 -15.38 15.14 -20.50
CA ASN A 707 -14.56 14.90 -19.32
C ASN A 707 -14.76 16.04 -18.33
N PHE A 708 -15.41 15.73 -17.21
CA PHE A 708 -15.77 16.65 -16.14
C PHE A 708 -14.81 16.55 -14.94
N ALA A 709 -13.74 15.76 -15.06
CA ALA A 709 -12.70 15.68 -14.03
C ALA A 709 -12.02 17.07 -13.86
N PRO A 710 -11.90 17.61 -12.62
CA PRO A 710 -11.32 18.95 -12.41
C PRO A 710 -9.88 19.12 -12.90
N ASP A 711 -9.12 18.03 -12.95
CA ASP A 711 -7.74 17.93 -13.44
C ASP A 711 -7.66 17.31 -14.85
N LEU A 712 -8.82 17.01 -15.45
CA LEU A 712 -9.00 16.24 -16.68
C LEU A 712 -8.38 14.83 -16.67
N SER A 713 -7.83 14.30 -15.57
CA SER A 713 -7.08 13.03 -15.58
C SER A 713 -7.96 11.79 -15.42
N ASP A 714 -7.36 10.61 -15.65
CA ASP A 714 -7.99 9.31 -15.34
C ASP A 714 -8.26 9.13 -13.85
N GLY A 715 -7.48 9.78 -12.98
CA GLY A 715 -7.52 9.75 -11.50
C GLY A 715 -8.11 8.48 -10.90
N CYS A 716 -7.64 7.32 -11.33
CA CYS A 716 -8.03 6.01 -10.80
C CYS A 716 -6.90 5.01 -11.06
N CYS A 717 -6.39 4.99 -12.29
CA CYS A 717 -5.42 4.00 -12.75
C CYS A 717 -3.94 4.40 -12.54
N LYS A 718 -3.62 5.63 -12.08
CA LYS A 718 -2.24 6.16 -12.11
C LYS A 718 -1.69 6.86 -10.86
N SER A 719 -2.49 7.36 -9.90
CA SER A 719 -1.96 7.86 -8.60
C SER A 719 -2.96 8.32 -7.53
N HIS A 720 -4.17 8.75 -7.90
CA HIS A 720 -5.06 9.52 -7.00
C HIS A 720 -6.54 9.38 -7.40
N SER A 721 -7.48 9.95 -6.63
CA SER A 721 -8.94 9.91 -6.91
C SER A 721 -9.59 11.29 -6.83
N ASN A 722 -10.39 11.70 -7.82
CA ASN A 722 -11.03 13.03 -7.77
C ASN A 722 -12.17 13.10 -6.74
N LEU A 723 -12.45 14.31 -6.25
CA LEU A 723 -13.58 14.57 -5.36
C LEU A 723 -14.90 14.19 -6.02
N ILE A 724 -15.83 13.68 -5.20
CA ILE A 724 -17.20 13.40 -5.62
C ILE A 724 -17.98 14.71 -5.57
N HIS A 725 -18.47 15.14 -6.73
CA HIS A 725 -19.35 16.29 -6.86
C HIS A 725 -20.80 15.83 -7.05
N ASN A 726 -21.74 16.50 -6.40
CA ASN A 726 -23.17 16.30 -6.59
C ASN A 726 -23.75 17.51 -7.31
N GLY A 727 -24.62 17.28 -8.29
CA GLY A 727 -25.20 18.32 -9.12
C GLY A 727 -26.23 17.77 -10.11
N THR A 728 -26.56 18.55 -11.13
CA THR A 728 -27.42 18.13 -12.25
C THR A 728 -26.68 18.20 -13.59
N LEU A 729 -26.96 17.21 -14.43
CA LEU A 729 -26.44 17.10 -15.79
C LEU A 729 -27.60 17.11 -16.78
N ARG A 730 -27.61 18.10 -17.68
CA ARG A 730 -28.51 18.20 -18.84
C ARG A 730 -27.69 18.02 -20.12
N VAL A 731 -28.30 17.44 -21.15
CA VAL A 731 -27.73 17.36 -22.51
C VAL A 731 -28.67 18.08 -23.47
N GLU A 732 -28.11 18.78 -24.45
CA GLU A 732 -28.83 19.47 -25.51
C GLU A 732 -28.21 19.10 -26.85
N VAL A 733 -29.04 18.63 -27.78
CA VAL A 733 -28.62 18.14 -29.10
C VAL A 733 -29.58 18.64 -30.18
N HIS A 734 -29.03 19.17 -31.28
CA HIS A 734 -29.81 19.54 -32.46
C HIS A 734 -29.30 18.80 -33.70
N PHE A 735 -30.22 18.53 -34.62
CA PHE A 735 -30.03 17.78 -35.86
C PHE A 735 -30.17 18.72 -37.07
N SER A 736 -29.49 18.39 -38.17
CA SER A 736 -29.60 19.16 -39.43
C SER A 736 -30.89 18.88 -40.18
N GLU A 737 -31.46 17.70 -39.97
CA GLU A 737 -32.69 17.21 -40.58
C GLU A 737 -33.53 16.51 -39.50
N PRO A 738 -34.86 16.47 -39.65
CA PRO A 738 -35.74 15.77 -38.70
C PRO A 738 -35.35 14.30 -38.60
N LEU A 739 -35.31 13.75 -37.38
CA LEU A 739 -34.87 12.36 -37.18
C LEU A 739 -35.66 11.35 -38.04
N PRO A 740 -34.99 10.44 -38.77
CA PRO A 740 -35.64 9.53 -39.71
C PRO A 740 -36.39 8.39 -39.01
N SER A 741 -36.01 8.06 -37.78
CA SER A 741 -36.65 7.08 -36.90
C SER A 741 -36.57 7.53 -35.44
N THR A 742 -37.22 6.77 -34.56
CA THR A 742 -37.05 6.81 -33.10
C THR A 742 -35.76 6.07 -32.68
#